data_AF-A0A819S3L4-F1
#
_entry.id   AF-A0A819S3L4-F1
#
_cell.length_a   1.000
_cell.length_b   1.000
_cell.length_c   1.000
_cell.angle_alpha   90.00
_cell.angle_beta   90.00
_cell.angle_gamma   90.00
#
_symmetry.space_group_name_H-M   'P 1'
#
loop_
_entity.id
_entity.type
_entity.pdbx_description
1 polymer ?
#
loop_
_entity_poly.entity_id
_entity_poly.type
_entity_poly.pdbx_seq_one_letter_code
_entity_poly.pdbx_strand_id
1 'polypeptide(L)'
;MIQLNCTRSLATTTKWIIKNCSSICLFQIQLNNKISTTFSELYIPSKTLDYGVYQLILTVTMIDSPNLKSSSSAYVRVTATGITANPVQLGTSMITRGSQQDLQLNPGAYSVDPDQDSFDASKWKYEYYCRIYGSYNFPNFQGILLTIENSKTDPYNPSCLSNQSGLIFGNITASPNSSLTVLGGSLQSNQIYQFMVYMENRKNSSIQATGYVLVTVEDTQPQLIVIGCVISILCVPNLEYQFVNPTTQVALFAICVGNCINLQNIKWNIYQGSDNSSSNYTQWTLFNNTILYENTWFFGKNTSNFTATNQLFLSNPQINLWRFEVVYTFLNETSTSALNFIINQPPYNGSCSINPLNGTTTTLFTIECPDWYDTDGIKDYSLYAWTTDVSQKLMIAYSSVSDFQVRLPSGDNQTSLLNIVISIRDLLDCVVEVNMSSVDVIVDSVGINDLMTSLQTSPNALPNNPIVQLLSSGNQNTVGQILTAISQQFNQLNSENIDQAISSGIPAATILVSSLGSSSLQGNSTSFNESALIEYNKILNTQANLRDYLMTFTTNLLITTSNSIKLQSSSLAQITQSTNQLTRAALSIASNRCYQLSLALSSMATQIPYEDAQIAANQLIQCASNVLTAVNGPLQERTSTLDLDYSRANAVPTDYDTDLESPWSNTNLFGGGDEASVEKNRNIYYQKQLANEINSQVTSIISLITSSLNIHLNIGQNSIINTSQTYMSLETISTDSLSNKIVKQIGNAQFHIPSDINLNTNDNSSISLRSKMDVLASFGSFSNTNLSRSISLSIIDQNGDEISFKVNENNSIKLIIPRDPNLLISSMYLQNVTSINSTINNLLFNYHYINITSSLPISVHFEIHSLNTNLAYLFIYKFDQTPQLNSSINLIDGWTMFCPFNLTNDDVYRYFIDNQQTPGHQSLIFGIRELNSTEMNNYCLNNSSINTSLPITDEPFNFTSNYELRIYTSGCYYLDENNNWKSDGLIVGSLTNHYETECLSTHLTSFAGGFIVLPEPINWSYVFANAGFLKNKTIYLTVICMSIAYIILMIFGRFKDKEDIEKLGVTPLADNNKSDQYYYQIIVFTGQRANSGTQSK
;
A
#
# COMPACT_ATOMS: atom_id res chain seq x y z
N MET A 1 16.61 -27.48 23.59
CA MET A 1 17.67 -26.49 23.33
C MET A 1 18.93 -27.23 22.86
N ILE A 2 19.49 -26.89 21.69
CA ILE A 2 20.77 -27.44 21.21
C ILE A 2 21.88 -26.52 21.71
N GLN A 3 22.82 -27.04 22.50
CA GLN A 3 23.98 -26.27 22.97
C GLN A 3 25.25 -26.74 22.25
N LEU A 4 26.03 -25.79 21.75
CA LEU A 4 27.35 -25.99 21.17
C LEU A 4 28.35 -25.19 22.02
N ASN A 5 29.19 -25.87 22.78
CA ASN A 5 30.24 -25.22 23.57
C ASN A 5 31.39 -24.82 22.64
N CYS A 6 31.51 -23.52 22.37
CA CYS A 6 32.54 -22.95 21.51
C CYS A 6 33.17 -21.72 22.17
N THR A 7 34.44 -21.47 21.90
CA THR A 7 35.18 -20.31 22.46
C THR A 7 34.85 -19.00 21.74
N ARG A 8 34.17 -19.07 20.58
CA ARG A 8 33.59 -17.95 19.83
C ARG A 8 32.25 -18.39 19.24
N SER A 9 31.30 -17.46 19.15
CA SER A 9 30.10 -17.62 18.33
C SER A 9 30.56 -17.56 16.86
N LEU A 10 30.29 -18.61 16.08
CA LEU A 10 30.61 -18.70 14.65
C LEU A 10 29.31 -18.96 13.90
N ALA A 11 29.26 -18.58 12.62
CA ALA A 11 28.11 -18.84 11.78
C ALA A 11 27.79 -20.36 11.76
N THR A 12 26.50 -20.68 11.76
CA THR A 12 26.02 -22.06 11.80
C THR A 12 25.25 -22.40 10.54
N THR A 13 25.26 -23.68 10.18
CA THR A 13 24.38 -24.25 9.17
C THR A 13 23.48 -25.26 9.85
N THR A 14 22.20 -25.24 9.46
CA THR A 14 21.18 -26.13 10.00
C THR A 14 20.74 -27.13 8.95
N LYS A 15 20.39 -28.34 9.38
CA LYS A 15 19.82 -29.36 8.51
C LYS A 15 18.77 -30.19 9.24
N TRP A 16 17.58 -30.23 8.69
CA TRP A 16 16.48 -31.07 9.11
C TRP A 16 16.51 -32.42 8.41
N ILE A 17 16.26 -33.49 9.17
CA ILE A 17 16.08 -34.85 8.68
C ILE A 17 14.77 -35.37 9.25
N ILE A 18 13.90 -35.90 8.39
CA ILE A 18 12.61 -36.47 8.76
C ILE A 18 12.64 -37.98 8.52
N LYS A 19 12.30 -38.76 9.53
CA LYS A 19 12.17 -40.23 9.43
C LYS A 19 10.74 -40.66 9.72
N ASN A 20 10.21 -41.59 8.93
CA ASN A 20 8.94 -42.25 9.25
C ASN A 20 9.21 -43.34 10.29
N CYS A 21 8.61 -43.20 11.46
CA CYS A 21 8.77 -44.09 12.60
C CYS A 21 7.46 -44.81 12.97
N SER A 22 6.51 -44.87 12.02
CA SER A 22 5.23 -45.58 12.20
C SER A 22 5.40 -47.10 12.30
N SER A 23 6.44 -47.65 11.67
CA SER A 23 6.80 -49.08 11.74
C SER A 23 8.26 -49.28 12.15
N ILE A 24 9.21 -48.77 11.36
CA ILE A 24 10.66 -48.89 11.61
C ILE A 24 11.34 -47.55 11.36
N CYS A 25 11.94 -46.98 12.41
CA CYS A 25 12.52 -45.62 12.44
C CYS A 25 13.94 -45.56 11.80
N LEU A 26 14.14 -46.21 10.65
CA LEU A 26 15.47 -46.35 10.02
C LEU A 26 15.67 -45.45 8.79
N PHE A 27 14.63 -45.23 7.98
CA PHE A 27 14.77 -44.57 6.68
C PHE A 27 14.31 -43.11 6.71
N GLN A 28 15.14 -42.22 6.13
CA GLN A 28 14.77 -40.83 5.86
C GLN A 28 13.74 -40.80 4.73
N ILE A 29 12.73 -39.95 4.88
CA ILE A 29 11.70 -39.75 3.85
C ILE A 29 12.29 -38.86 2.74
N GLN A 30 12.02 -39.20 1.48
CA GLN A 30 12.23 -38.27 0.38
C GLN A 30 11.14 -37.18 0.42
N LEU A 31 11.53 -35.98 0.84
CA LEU A 31 10.66 -34.82 0.83
C LEU A 31 10.65 -34.20 -0.56
N ASN A 32 9.53 -33.57 -0.92
CA ASN A 32 9.44 -32.75 -2.11
C ASN A 32 10.51 -31.63 -2.06
N ASN A 33 11.16 -31.33 -3.19
CA ASN A 33 12.16 -30.25 -3.31
C ASN A 33 11.61 -28.87 -2.89
N LYS A 34 10.28 -28.71 -2.79
CA LYS A 34 9.63 -27.50 -2.25
C LYS A 34 9.79 -27.32 -0.74
N ILE A 35 10.11 -28.37 0.03
CA ILE A 35 10.37 -28.27 1.47
C ILE A 35 11.86 -27.99 1.70
N SER A 36 12.18 -26.79 2.15
CA SER A 36 13.55 -26.48 2.54
C SER A 36 13.87 -27.07 3.92
N THR A 37 14.96 -27.82 3.98
CA THR A 37 15.45 -28.46 5.21
C THR A 37 16.67 -27.78 5.80
N THR A 38 17.17 -26.70 5.19
CA THR A 38 18.42 -26.05 5.58
C THR A 38 18.26 -24.88 6.54
N PHE A 39 17.03 -24.45 6.80
CA PHE A 39 16.74 -23.33 7.70
C PHE A 39 16.69 -23.76 9.17
N SER A 40 16.79 -22.77 10.06
CA SER A 40 16.66 -22.96 11.52
C SER A 40 15.26 -23.45 11.91
N GLU A 41 14.26 -23.14 11.09
CA GLU A 41 12.87 -23.56 11.21
C GLU A 41 12.51 -24.56 10.09
N LEU A 42 11.57 -25.46 10.37
CA LEU A 42 11.05 -26.43 9.41
C LEU A 42 9.55 -26.18 9.20
N TYR A 43 9.18 -25.86 7.97
CA TYR A 43 7.78 -25.76 7.56
C TYR A 43 7.41 -26.93 6.67
N ILE A 44 6.35 -27.62 7.04
CA ILE A 44 5.79 -28.74 6.30
C ILE A 44 4.37 -28.34 5.91
N PRO A 45 4.08 -28.13 4.61
CA PRO A 45 2.73 -27.81 4.17
C PRO A 45 1.72 -28.88 4.60
N SER A 46 0.46 -28.49 4.81
CA SER A 46 -0.64 -29.42 5.08
C SER A 46 -0.74 -30.51 4.01
N LYS A 47 -1.25 -31.70 4.36
CA LYS A 47 -1.38 -32.86 3.47
C LYS A 47 -0.06 -33.39 2.86
N THR A 48 1.11 -33.02 3.41
CA THR A 48 2.41 -33.52 2.90
C THR A 48 2.87 -34.83 3.54
N LEU A 49 2.55 -35.05 4.81
CA LEU A 49 2.89 -36.28 5.52
C LEU A 49 1.64 -37.14 5.68
N ASP A 50 1.77 -38.44 5.42
CA ASP A 50 0.72 -39.43 5.72
C ASP A 50 0.47 -39.54 7.23
N TYR A 51 -0.63 -40.18 7.63
CA TYR A 51 -0.86 -40.49 9.03
C TYR A 51 0.20 -41.44 9.58
N GLY A 52 0.74 -41.12 10.75
CA GLY A 52 1.86 -41.87 11.30
C GLY A 52 2.63 -41.15 12.38
N VAL A 53 3.70 -41.78 12.84
CA VAL A 53 4.66 -41.19 13.78
C VAL A 53 5.93 -40.86 13.03
N TYR A 54 6.43 -39.64 13.17
CA TYR A 54 7.61 -39.14 12.50
C TYR A 54 8.62 -38.65 13.53
N GLN A 55 9.91 -38.91 13.28
CA GLN A 55 11.01 -38.31 14.01
C GLN A 55 11.59 -37.17 13.19
N LEU A 56 11.54 -35.96 13.74
CA LEU A 56 12.16 -34.76 13.18
C LEU A 56 13.49 -34.55 13.90
N ILE A 57 14.60 -34.47 13.15
CA ILE A 57 15.95 -34.30 13.68
C ILE A 57 16.54 -33.01 13.12
N LEU A 58 16.84 -32.04 13.98
CA LEU A 58 17.60 -30.85 13.63
C LEU A 58 19.06 -31.09 13.96
N THR A 59 19.94 -30.92 12.98
CA THR A 59 21.39 -30.91 13.17
C THR A 59 21.91 -29.50 12.91
N VAL A 60 22.71 -28.98 13.84
CA VAL A 60 23.39 -27.69 13.73
C VAL A 60 24.89 -27.96 13.60
N THR A 61 25.53 -27.37 12.60
CA THR A 61 26.96 -27.52 12.30
C THR A 61 27.63 -26.15 12.21
N MET A 62 28.77 -25.97 12.87
CA MET A 62 29.56 -24.74 12.78
C MET A 62 30.25 -24.63 11.41
N ILE A 63 30.16 -23.49 10.73
CA ILE A 63 30.73 -23.29 9.38
C ILE A 63 32.26 -23.41 9.41
N ASP A 64 32.92 -22.68 10.32
CA ASP A 64 34.38 -22.64 10.42
C ASP A 64 34.96 -23.87 11.16
N SER A 65 34.10 -24.75 11.67
CA SER A 65 34.52 -26.02 12.28
C SER A 65 33.47 -27.10 12.01
N PRO A 66 33.47 -27.72 10.81
CA PRO A 66 32.45 -28.68 10.39
C PRO A 66 32.32 -29.92 11.31
N ASN A 67 33.36 -30.18 12.12
CA ASN A 67 33.38 -31.27 13.10
C ASN A 67 32.57 -30.96 14.36
N LEU A 68 32.33 -29.68 14.67
CA LEU A 68 31.46 -29.25 15.76
C LEU A 68 30.02 -29.22 15.27
N LYS A 69 29.33 -30.34 15.50
CA LYS A 69 27.91 -30.49 15.23
C LYS A 69 27.17 -31.04 16.45
N SER A 70 25.94 -30.60 16.62
CA SER A 70 25.03 -31.09 17.66
C SER A 70 23.65 -31.29 17.06
N SER A 71 22.89 -32.24 17.57
CA SER A 71 21.57 -32.57 17.04
C SER A 71 20.56 -32.78 18.16
N SER A 72 19.32 -32.40 17.90
CA SER A 72 18.18 -32.73 18.75
C SER A 72 17.06 -33.32 17.91
N SER A 73 16.17 -34.10 18.53
CA SER A 73 15.05 -34.71 17.83
C SER A 73 13.75 -34.62 18.61
N ALA A 74 12.65 -34.49 17.88
CA ALA A 74 11.30 -34.55 18.39
C ALA A 74 10.48 -35.60 17.62
N TYR A 75 9.47 -36.17 18.28
CA TYR A 75 8.52 -37.07 17.63
C TYR A 75 7.19 -36.34 17.45
N VAL A 76 6.62 -36.45 16.25
CA VAL A 76 5.32 -35.87 15.90
C VAL A 76 4.43 -36.99 15.41
N ARG A 77 3.19 -37.06 15.89
CA ARG A 77 2.17 -37.97 15.37
C ARG A 77 1.21 -37.18 14.50
N VAL A 78 1.11 -37.55 13.23
CA VAL A 78 0.11 -37.04 12.29
C VAL A 78 -1.13 -37.93 12.42
N THR A 79 -2.25 -37.35 12.80
CA THR A 79 -3.55 -38.02 12.98
C THR A 79 -4.59 -37.46 12.01
N ALA A 80 -5.64 -38.23 11.75
CA ALA A 80 -6.76 -37.76 10.93
C ALA A 80 -7.54 -36.64 11.61
N THR A 81 -7.94 -35.64 10.83
CA THR A 81 -8.83 -34.55 11.23
C THR A 81 -10.27 -35.07 11.35
N GLY A 82 -11.07 -34.44 12.22
CA GLY A 82 -12.49 -34.76 12.33
C GLY A 82 -13.27 -34.47 11.03
N ILE A 83 -14.30 -35.27 10.75
CA ILE A 83 -15.18 -35.09 9.59
C ILE A 83 -16.30 -34.12 9.94
N THR A 84 -16.59 -33.19 9.03
CA THR A 84 -17.71 -32.27 9.15
C THR A 84 -18.94 -32.86 8.47
N ALA A 85 -19.89 -33.37 9.26
CA ALA A 85 -21.14 -33.94 8.76
C ALA A 85 -22.19 -32.86 8.50
N ASN A 86 -22.56 -32.65 7.23
CA ASN A 86 -23.53 -31.61 6.84
C ASN A 86 -24.78 -32.25 6.23
N PRO A 87 -25.94 -32.23 6.90
CA PRO A 87 -27.19 -32.75 6.33
C PRO A 87 -27.66 -31.97 5.10
N VAL A 88 -27.36 -30.68 5.06
CA VAL A 88 -27.74 -29.73 4.00
C VAL A 88 -26.52 -28.97 3.49
N GLN A 89 -26.64 -28.33 2.33
CA GLN A 89 -25.54 -27.58 1.71
C GLN A 89 -24.99 -26.48 2.64
N LEU A 90 -23.67 -26.26 2.60
CA LEU A 90 -22.95 -25.24 3.40
C LEU A 90 -23.05 -25.37 4.93
N GLY A 91 -23.61 -26.47 5.46
CA GLY A 91 -23.76 -26.66 6.91
C GLY A 91 -24.73 -25.67 7.55
N THR A 92 -25.74 -25.21 6.80
CA THR A 92 -26.77 -24.29 7.30
C THR A 92 -27.51 -24.88 8.51
N SER A 93 -27.56 -24.15 9.62
CA SER A 93 -28.16 -24.62 10.88
C SER A 93 -29.68 -24.74 10.81
N MET A 94 -30.35 -23.89 10.04
CA MET A 94 -31.80 -23.85 9.95
C MET A 94 -32.28 -23.50 8.53
N ILE A 95 -33.21 -24.30 8.00
CA ILE A 95 -33.85 -24.07 6.70
C ILE A 95 -35.37 -24.08 6.84
N THR A 96 -36.07 -23.47 5.89
CA THR A 96 -37.53 -23.45 5.85
C THR A 96 -38.03 -24.18 4.60
N ARG A 97 -39.06 -25.01 4.74
CA ARG A 97 -39.68 -25.79 3.66
C ARG A 97 -41.20 -25.81 3.77
N GLY A 98 -41.88 -25.91 2.64
CA GLY A 98 -43.32 -26.06 2.59
C GLY A 98 -43.77 -27.48 2.96
N SER A 99 -44.93 -27.59 3.60
CA SER A 99 -45.51 -28.87 4.05
C SER A 99 -45.77 -29.85 2.90
N GLN A 100 -46.00 -29.34 1.68
CA GLN A 100 -46.20 -30.15 0.47
C GLN A 100 -44.92 -30.33 -0.37
N GLN A 101 -43.77 -29.82 0.09
CA GLN A 101 -42.52 -29.93 -0.63
C GLN A 101 -41.63 -31.04 -0.04
N ASP A 102 -40.89 -31.74 -0.90
CA ASP A 102 -39.97 -32.79 -0.46
C ASP A 102 -38.72 -32.22 0.22
N LEU A 103 -38.45 -32.64 1.46
CA LEU A 103 -37.23 -32.31 2.18
C LEU A 103 -36.12 -33.32 1.83
N GLN A 104 -35.01 -32.86 1.27
CA GLN A 104 -33.85 -33.69 0.98
C GLN A 104 -32.71 -33.38 1.94
N LEU A 105 -32.24 -34.41 2.65
CA LEU A 105 -31.01 -34.40 3.45
C LEU A 105 -29.98 -35.26 2.73
N ASN A 106 -28.83 -34.69 2.38
CA ASN A 106 -27.80 -35.38 1.59
C ASN A 106 -26.39 -35.22 2.18
N PRO A 107 -26.14 -35.83 3.36
CA PRO A 107 -24.82 -35.81 3.97
C PRO A 107 -23.74 -36.47 3.11
N GLY A 108 -24.11 -37.40 2.20
CA GLY A 108 -23.18 -37.96 1.24
C GLY A 108 -22.59 -36.93 0.25
N ALA A 109 -23.35 -35.89 -0.10
CA ALA A 109 -22.90 -34.86 -1.04
C ALA A 109 -22.32 -33.61 -0.36
N TYR A 110 -22.76 -33.30 0.87
CA TYR A 110 -22.43 -32.01 1.52
C TYR A 110 -21.44 -32.11 2.68
N SER A 111 -21.18 -33.31 3.21
CA SER A 111 -20.17 -33.49 4.27
C SER A 111 -18.76 -33.29 3.71
N VAL A 112 -17.84 -32.87 4.58
CA VAL A 112 -16.47 -32.53 4.21
C VAL A 112 -15.49 -33.35 5.04
N ASP A 113 -14.51 -33.95 4.36
CA ASP A 113 -13.31 -34.51 4.96
C ASP A 113 -12.17 -33.51 4.77
N PRO A 114 -11.71 -32.79 5.81
CA PRO A 114 -10.64 -31.80 5.69
C PRO A 114 -9.32 -32.37 5.15
N ASP A 115 -9.10 -33.67 5.29
CA ASP A 115 -7.85 -34.34 4.90
C ASP A 115 -7.88 -34.80 3.43
N GLN A 116 -9.04 -34.84 2.78
CA GLN A 116 -9.20 -35.25 1.38
C GLN A 116 -9.71 -34.10 0.51
N ASP A 117 -9.64 -34.27 -0.81
CA ASP A 117 -10.14 -33.26 -1.75
C ASP A 117 -11.63 -33.46 -2.07
N SER A 118 -12.15 -34.66 -1.80
CA SER A 118 -13.58 -34.98 -1.93
C SER A 118 -14.00 -35.95 -0.83
N PHE A 119 -15.23 -35.78 -0.36
CA PHE A 119 -15.81 -36.66 0.65
C PHE A 119 -16.33 -37.95 0.00
N ASP A 120 -15.73 -39.08 0.35
CA ASP A 120 -16.12 -40.39 -0.17
C ASP A 120 -17.24 -41.03 0.67
N ALA A 121 -18.48 -40.77 0.26
CA ALA A 121 -19.69 -41.27 0.94
C ALA A 121 -19.79 -42.80 1.03
N SER A 122 -19.07 -43.56 0.19
CA SER A 122 -19.14 -45.04 0.20
C SER A 122 -18.49 -45.67 1.43
N LYS A 123 -17.58 -44.93 2.09
CA LYS A 123 -16.86 -45.38 3.30
C LYS A 123 -17.68 -45.29 4.58
N TRP A 124 -18.91 -44.76 4.52
CA TRP A 124 -19.69 -44.42 5.70
C TRP A 124 -21.04 -45.14 5.77
N LYS A 125 -21.50 -45.37 6.99
CA LYS A 125 -22.86 -45.78 7.33
C LYS A 125 -23.60 -44.55 7.85
N TYR A 126 -24.86 -44.40 7.46
CA TYR A 126 -25.69 -43.23 7.77
C TYR A 126 -26.93 -43.67 8.54
N GLU A 127 -27.19 -43.01 9.67
CA GLU A 127 -28.39 -43.19 10.46
C GLU A 127 -29.04 -41.82 10.70
N TYR A 128 -30.33 -41.73 10.42
CA TYR A 128 -31.08 -40.48 10.54
C TYR A 128 -32.03 -40.55 11.72
N TYR A 129 -32.16 -39.42 12.40
CA TYR A 129 -32.98 -39.22 13.59
C TYR A 129 -33.73 -37.91 13.44
N CYS A 130 -34.92 -37.83 14.04
CA CYS A 130 -35.74 -36.64 13.92
C CYS A 130 -36.69 -36.46 15.11
N ARG A 131 -36.92 -35.21 15.52
CA ARG A 131 -37.90 -34.82 16.56
C ARG A 131 -38.61 -33.52 16.20
N ILE A 132 -39.71 -33.24 16.88
CA ILE A 132 -40.28 -31.88 16.98
C ILE A 132 -39.41 -31.07 17.96
N TYR A 133 -38.89 -29.93 17.52
CA TYR A 133 -38.05 -29.04 18.32
C TYR A 133 -38.85 -28.43 19.48
N GLY A 134 -38.30 -28.44 20.70
CA GLY A 134 -38.96 -27.96 21.92
C GLY A 134 -39.62 -29.02 22.80
N SER A 135 -39.70 -30.28 22.36
CA SER A 135 -40.20 -31.41 23.17
C SER A 135 -39.13 -31.97 24.12
N TYR A 136 -39.52 -32.35 25.35
CA TYR A 136 -38.62 -32.65 26.47
C TYR A 136 -37.74 -33.92 26.33
N ASN A 137 -37.95 -34.78 25.33
CA ASN A 137 -37.13 -35.98 25.11
C ASN A 137 -36.66 -36.07 23.64
N PHE A 138 -35.35 -35.88 23.37
CA PHE A 138 -34.71 -36.24 22.09
C PHE A 138 -34.76 -37.77 21.95
N PRO A 139 -35.00 -38.36 20.75
CA PRO A 139 -35.90 -39.50 20.53
C PRO A 139 -35.51 -40.75 21.32
N ASN A 140 -35.74 -40.74 22.63
CA ASN A 140 -35.28 -41.75 23.56
C ASN A 140 -36.47 -42.56 24.03
N PHE A 141 -36.47 -43.86 23.71
CA PHE A 141 -37.26 -44.84 24.46
C PHE A 141 -36.36 -45.39 25.57
N GLN A 142 -36.63 -45.03 26.84
CA GLN A 142 -35.83 -45.49 27.99
C GLN A 142 -34.32 -45.17 27.89
N GLY A 143 -33.94 -44.09 27.20
CA GLY A 143 -32.53 -43.68 27.00
C GLY A 143 -31.89 -44.14 25.69
N ILE A 144 -32.64 -44.76 24.77
CA ILE A 144 -32.13 -45.23 23.46
C ILE A 144 -32.69 -44.36 22.32
N LEU A 145 -31.79 -43.73 21.54
CA LEU A 145 -32.13 -42.94 20.36
C LEU A 145 -32.82 -43.80 19.28
N LEU A 146 -34.04 -43.42 18.86
CA LEU A 146 -34.82 -44.10 17.83
C LEU A 146 -34.51 -43.51 16.45
N THR A 147 -34.06 -44.35 15.52
CA THR A 147 -33.88 -43.98 14.11
C THR A 147 -35.21 -43.57 13.47
N ILE A 148 -35.15 -42.75 12.42
CA ILE A 148 -36.34 -42.20 11.74
C ILE A 148 -37.26 -43.27 11.13
N GLU A 149 -36.72 -44.47 10.85
CA GLU A 149 -37.46 -45.62 10.33
C GLU A 149 -38.15 -46.46 11.43
N ASN A 150 -37.84 -46.24 12.71
CA ASN A 150 -38.24 -47.13 13.79
C ASN A 150 -39.75 -47.03 14.09
N SER A 151 -40.45 -48.16 13.97
CA SER A 151 -41.91 -48.25 14.11
C SER A 151 -42.41 -48.39 15.56
N LYS A 152 -41.51 -48.40 16.56
CA LYS A 152 -41.89 -48.48 17.98
C LYS A 152 -42.54 -47.16 18.40
N THR A 153 -43.85 -47.19 18.62
CA THR A 153 -44.62 -46.06 19.17
C THR A 153 -44.36 -45.95 20.67
N ASP A 154 -43.61 -44.94 21.09
CA ASP A 154 -43.58 -44.49 22.49
C ASP A 154 -44.72 -43.47 22.69
N PRO A 155 -45.68 -43.71 23.62
CA PRO A 155 -46.71 -42.72 23.96
C PRO A 155 -46.14 -41.38 24.43
N TYR A 156 -44.90 -41.37 24.93
CA TYR A 156 -44.18 -40.18 25.38
C TYR A 156 -43.20 -39.62 24.33
N ASN A 157 -43.06 -40.28 23.17
CA ASN A 157 -42.16 -39.88 22.10
C ASN A 157 -42.76 -40.23 20.72
N PRO A 158 -43.77 -39.47 20.24
CA PRO A 158 -44.37 -39.72 18.93
C PRO A 158 -43.31 -39.55 17.83
N SER A 159 -43.34 -40.45 16.84
CA SER A 159 -42.53 -40.30 15.62
C SER A 159 -42.69 -38.89 15.06
N CYS A 160 -41.60 -38.25 14.64
CA CYS A 160 -41.67 -36.90 14.09
C CYS A 160 -42.42 -36.84 12.73
N LEU A 161 -42.77 -37.99 12.16
CA LEU A 161 -43.49 -38.11 10.89
C LEU A 161 -44.99 -38.31 11.14
N SER A 162 -45.81 -37.56 10.40
CA SER A 162 -47.26 -37.79 10.32
C SER A 162 -47.61 -39.00 9.44
N ASN A 163 -46.76 -39.31 8.44
CA ASN A 163 -46.93 -40.44 7.53
C ASN A 163 -45.59 -41.19 7.33
N GLN A 164 -45.54 -42.44 7.83
CA GLN A 164 -44.35 -43.29 7.82
C GLN A 164 -43.99 -43.84 6.43
N SER A 165 -44.89 -43.84 5.45
CA SER A 165 -44.59 -44.31 4.09
C SER A 165 -43.90 -43.26 3.21
N GLY A 166 -43.62 -42.07 3.75
CA GLY A 166 -43.06 -40.95 2.99
C GLY A 166 -41.54 -40.79 3.07
N LEU A 167 -40.80 -41.85 3.41
CA LEU A 167 -39.34 -41.83 3.41
C LEU A 167 -38.77 -42.53 2.18
N ILE A 168 -37.91 -41.85 1.45
CA ILE A 168 -37.15 -42.41 0.32
C ILE A 168 -35.66 -42.27 0.61
N PHE A 169 -34.97 -43.38 0.77
CA PHE A 169 -33.52 -43.40 0.88
C PHE A 169 -32.86 -43.48 -0.50
N GLY A 170 -31.84 -42.67 -0.71
CA GLY A 170 -31.04 -42.71 -1.93
C GLY A 170 -30.37 -44.07 -2.09
N ASN A 171 -30.58 -44.71 -3.24
CA ASN A 171 -30.10 -46.06 -3.53
C ASN A 171 -28.95 -46.02 -4.53
N ILE A 172 -27.80 -45.51 -4.10
CA ILE A 172 -26.55 -45.64 -4.86
C ILE A 172 -25.92 -46.98 -4.44
N THR A 173 -25.68 -47.87 -5.40
CA THR A 173 -25.15 -49.24 -5.17
C THR A 173 -23.84 -49.27 -4.36
N ALA A 174 -23.08 -48.16 -4.34
CA ALA A 174 -21.87 -47.97 -3.55
C ALA A 174 -22.09 -47.39 -2.13
N SER A 175 -23.19 -46.67 -1.87
CA SER A 175 -23.44 -45.92 -0.64
C SER A 175 -24.94 -45.87 -0.27
N PRO A 176 -25.56 -47.03 0.08
CA PRO A 176 -26.96 -47.08 0.48
C PRO A 176 -27.23 -46.10 1.64
N ASN A 177 -28.33 -45.35 1.54
CA ASN A 177 -28.84 -44.41 2.56
C ASN A 177 -27.98 -43.16 2.78
N SER A 178 -27.04 -42.85 1.88
CA SER A 178 -26.24 -41.60 1.96
C SER A 178 -27.04 -40.31 1.74
N SER A 179 -28.28 -40.43 1.27
CA SER A 179 -29.28 -39.35 1.24
C SER A 179 -30.64 -39.87 1.69
N LEU A 180 -31.43 -38.96 2.24
CA LEU A 180 -32.79 -39.18 2.72
C LEU A 180 -33.70 -38.10 2.13
N THR A 181 -34.79 -38.52 1.51
CA THR A 181 -35.88 -37.63 1.08
C THR A 181 -37.11 -37.92 1.90
N VAL A 182 -37.63 -36.90 2.59
CA VAL A 182 -38.91 -36.92 3.28
C VAL A 182 -39.93 -36.28 2.34
N LEU A 183 -40.90 -37.07 1.89
CA LEU A 183 -41.92 -36.63 0.93
C LEU A 183 -42.85 -35.57 1.53
N GLY A 184 -43.33 -34.66 0.67
CA GLY A 184 -44.36 -33.69 1.02
C GLY A 184 -45.58 -34.37 1.68
N GLY A 185 -46.08 -33.73 2.74
CA GLY A 185 -47.22 -34.22 3.53
C GLY A 185 -46.85 -35.14 4.71
N SER A 186 -45.58 -35.56 4.84
CA SER A 186 -45.10 -36.38 5.96
C SER A 186 -44.74 -35.61 7.23
N LEU A 187 -44.72 -34.27 7.18
CA LEU A 187 -44.47 -33.39 8.33
C LEU A 187 -45.66 -32.47 8.56
N GLN A 188 -45.94 -32.13 9.83
CA GLN A 188 -47.00 -31.18 10.17
C GLN A 188 -46.52 -29.76 9.91
N SER A 189 -47.43 -28.94 9.39
CA SER A 189 -47.16 -27.52 9.16
C SER A 189 -47.15 -26.71 10.45
N ASN A 190 -46.50 -25.55 10.41
CA ASN A 190 -46.29 -24.61 11.52
C ASN A 190 -45.55 -25.24 12.71
N GLN A 191 -44.60 -26.14 12.42
CA GLN A 191 -43.73 -26.78 13.39
C GLN A 191 -42.26 -26.69 12.95
N ILE A 192 -41.36 -26.68 13.93
CA ILE A 192 -39.92 -26.79 13.70
C ILE A 192 -39.49 -28.21 14.06
N TYR A 193 -38.82 -28.86 13.14
CA TYR A 193 -38.24 -30.20 13.33
C TYR A 193 -36.73 -30.10 13.48
N GLN A 194 -36.15 -30.96 14.29
CA GLN A 194 -34.70 -31.15 14.33
C GLN A 194 -34.35 -32.49 13.74
N PHE A 195 -33.52 -32.48 12.71
CA PHE A 195 -32.94 -33.66 12.11
C PHE A 195 -31.49 -33.81 12.57
N MET A 196 -31.09 -35.05 12.82
CA MET A 196 -29.72 -35.42 13.11
C MET A 196 -29.31 -36.57 12.19
N VAL A 197 -28.13 -36.47 11.60
CA VAL A 197 -27.45 -37.58 10.94
C VAL A 197 -26.28 -38.03 11.80
N TYR A 198 -26.22 -39.32 12.08
CA TYR A 198 -25.07 -39.98 12.66
C TYR A 198 -24.34 -40.77 11.57
N MET A 199 -23.04 -40.53 11.45
CA MET A 199 -22.17 -41.13 10.45
C MET A 199 -21.09 -41.95 11.14
N GLU A 200 -20.92 -43.20 10.71
CA GLU A 200 -19.93 -44.13 11.24
C GLU A 200 -19.09 -44.70 10.09
N ASN A 201 -17.77 -44.67 10.23
CA ASN A 201 -16.89 -45.20 9.19
C ASN A 201 -16.97 -46.74 9.13
N ARG A 202 -17.23 -47.30 7.94
CA ARG A 202 -17.45 -48.74 7.73
C ARG A 202 -16.22 -49.59 8.05
N LYS A 203 -15.00 -49.03 7.98
CA LYS A 203 -13.75 -49.74 8.28
C LYS A 203 -13.28 -49.52 9.71
N ASN A 204 -13.60 -48.36 10.30
CA ASN A 204 -13.19 -48.01 11.65
C ASN A 204 -14.30 -47.29 12.42
N SER A 205 -15.07 -48.05 13.20
CA SER A 205 -16.21 -47.54 13.99
C SER A 205 -15.83 -46.47 15.04
N SER A 206 -14.55 -46.32 15.36
CA SER A 206 -14.09 -45.24 16.27
C SER A 206 -14.19 -43.85 15.63
N ILE A 207 -14.29 -43.77 14.30
CA ILE A 207 -14.40 -42.51 13.58
C ILE A 207 -15.88 -42.27 13.30
N GLN A 208 -16.42 -41.25 13.96
CA GLN A 208 -17.83 -40.92 13.96
C GLN A 208 -18.00 -39.43 13.73
N ALA A 209 -19.09 -39.04 13.09
CA ALA A 209 -19.44 -37.65 12.89
C ALA A 209 -20.96 -37.48 13.02
N THR A 210 -21.38 -36.34 13.56
CA THR A 210 -22.79 -36.00 13.74
C THR A 210 -23.09 -34.65 13.15
N GLY A 211 -24.14 -34.58 12.34
CA GLY A 211 -24.63 -33.34 11.76
C GLY A 211 -26.06 -33.07 12.19
N TYR A 212 -26.42 -31.80 12.39
CA TYR A 212 -27.76 -31.38 12.79
C TYR A 212 -28.30 -30.33 11.83
N VAL A 213 -29.61 -30.29 11.65
CA VAL A 213 -30.30 -29.20 10.95
C VAL A 213 -31.71 -29.01 11.53
N LEU A 214 -32.09 -27.75 11.72
CA LEU A 214 -33.47 -27.38 12.05
C LEU A 214 -34.25 -27.12 10.76
N VAL A 215 -35.46 -27.64 10.68
CA VAL A 215 -36.35 -27.49 9.51
C VAL A 215 -37.66 -26.91 9.97
N THR A 216 -37.93 -25.66 9.59
CA THR A 216 -39.25 -25.04 9.76
C THR A 216 -40.16 -25.50 8.65
N VAL A 217 -41.32 -26.04 8.98
CA VAL A 217 -42.32 -26.48 8.02
C VAL A 217 -43.50 -25.51 8.03
N GLU A 218 -43.82 -24.93 6.86
CA GLU A 218 -44.88 -23.94 6.69
C GLU A 218 -45.96 -24.38 5.69
N ASP A 219 -47.12 -23.72 5.69
CA ASP A 219 -48.22 -23.99 4.73
C ASP A 219 -47.94 -23.46 3.33
N THR A 220 -46.92 -22.59 3.20
CA THR A 220 -46.46 -21.94 1.97
C THR A 220 -45.51 -22.86 1.17
N GLN A 221 -45.04 -22.41 0.00
CA GLN A 221 -44.05 -23.14 -0.82
C GLN A 221 -42.71 -22.38 -0.93
N PRO A 222 -42.05 -22.06 0.19
CA PRO A 222 -40.85 -21.23 0.19
C PRO A 222 -39.72 -21.85 -0.64
N GLN A 223 -38.94 -20.99 -1.30
CA GLN A 223 -37.66 -21.36 -1.89
C GLN A 223 -36.64 -21.70 -0.79
N LEU A 224 -35.75 -22.66 -1.08
CA LEU A 224 -34.69 -23.04 -0.15
C LEU A 224 -33.58 -21.99 -0.15
N ILE A 225 -33.24 -21.46 1.02
CA ILE A 225 -32.09 -20.57 1.21
C ILE A 225 -31.04 -21.31 2.03
N VAL A 226 -29.80 -21.30 1.56
CA VAL A 226 -28.64 -21.83 2.28
C VAL A 226 -27.68 -20.71 2.60
N ILE A 227 -27.07 -20.77 3.77
CA ILE A 227 -26.13 -19.78 4.27
C ILE A 227 -24.78 -20.46 4.51
N GLY A 228 -23.71 -19.81 4.09
CA GLY A 228 -22.33 -20.21 4.39
C GLY A 228 -21.49 -19.04 4.89
N CYS A 229 -20.34 -19.35 5.47
CA CYS A 229 -19.34 -18.35 5.85
C CYS A 229 -18.37 -18.12 4.70
N VAL A 230 -18.00 -16.86 4.46
CA VAL A 230 -17.04 -16.47 3.41
C VAL A 230 -15.69 -17.15 3.65
N ILE A 231 -15.29 -17.27 4.92
CA ILE A 231 -14.11 -18.02 5.34
C ILE A 231 -14.57 -19.23 6.12
N SER A 232 -14.54 -20.39 5.48
CA SER A 232 -15.09 -21.64 6.03
C SER A 232 -14.43 -22.05 7.34
N ILE A 233 -13.12 -21.81 7.50
CA ILE A 233 -12.39 -22.18 8.72
C ILE A 233 -12.78 -21.34 9.95
N LEU A 234 -13.43 -20.18 9.76
CA LEU A 234 -13.88 -19.32 10.86
C LEU A 234 -15.28 -19.68 11.36
N CYS A 235 -15.91 -20.68 10.75
CA CYS A 235 -17.22 -21.22 11.11
C CYS A 235 -17.15 -22.74 11.18
N VAL A 236 -16.74 -23.27 12.32
CA VAL A 236 -16.56 -24.71 12.52
C VAL A 236 -17.86 -25.32 13.05
N PRO A 237 -18.49 -26.29 12.36
CA PRO A 237 -19.72 -26.89 12.87
C PRO A 237 -19.51 -27.61 14.21
N ASN A 238 -20.39 -27.33 15.18
CA ASN A 238 -20.44 -27.97 16.48
C ASN A 238 -21.89 -28.26 16.86
N LEU A 239 -22.29 -29.53 16.75
CA LEU A 239 -23.66 -29.97 17.02
C LEU A 239 -24.68 -29.16 16.18
N GLU A 240 -25.59 -28.42 16.82
CA GLU A 240 -26.60 -27.57 16.17
C GLU A 240 -26.13 -26.12 15.93
N TYR A 241 -24.91 -25.80 16.32
CA TYR A 241 -24.28 -24.48 16.20
C TYR A 241 -23.05 -24.51 15.29
N GLN A 242 -22.54 -23.33 14.98
CA GLN A 242 -21.20 -23.13 14.44
C GLN A 242 -20.35 -22.36 15.45
N PHE A 243 -19.15 -22.84 15.75
CA PHE A 243 -18.19 -22.08 16.54
C PHE A 243 -17.74 -20.86 15.75
N VAL A 244 -17.75 -19.71 16.43
CA VAL A 244 -17.27 -18.44 15.90
C VAL A 244 -16.28 -17.85 16.89
N ASN A 245 -15.17 -17.38 16.34
CA ASN A 245 -14.19 -16.60 17.07
C ASN A 245 -14.73 -15.16 17.31
N PRO A 246 -14.86 -14.70 18.57
CA PRO A 246 -15.41 -13.38 18.88
C PRO A 246 -14.47 -12.21 18.52
N THR A 247 -13.18 -12.48 18.29
CA THR A 247 -12.17 -11.45 18.06
C THR A 247 -12.01 -11.06 16.59
N THR A 248 -12.63 -11.82 15.69
CA THR A 248 -12.72 -11.53 14.25
C THR A 248 -14.14 -11.16 13.86
N GLN A 249 -14.28 -10.43 12.77
CA GLN A 249 -15.57 -10.28 12.11
C GLN A 249 -16.06 -11.62 11.51
N VAL A 250 -17.39 -11.75 11.42
CA VAL A 250 -18.08 -12.87 10.76
C VAL A 250 -18.70 -12.37 9.47
N ALA A 251 -18.23 -12.91 8.35
CA ALA A 251 -18.76 -12.63 7.02
C ALA A 251 -19.51 -13.86 6.48
N LEU A 252 -20.77 -13.66 6.10
CA LEU A 252 -21.71 -14.66 5.62
C LEU A 252 -22.19 -14.32 4.21
N PHE A 253 -22.61 -15.33 3.48
CA PHE A 253 -23.35 -15.19 2.23
C PHE A 253 -24.55 -16.15 2.21
N ALA A 254 -25.65 -15.70 1.61
CA ALA A 254 -26.86 -16.48 1.42
C ALA A 254 -27.13 -16.74 -0.07
N ILE A 255 -27.46 -17.99 -0.40
CA ILE A 255 -27.77 -18.44 -1.75
C ILE A 255 -29.19 -19.00 -1.76
N CYS A 256 -30.00 -18.54 -2.71
CA CYS A 256 -31.31 -19.11 -2.98
C CYS A 256 -31.17 -20.26 -3.99
N VAL A 257 -31.61 -21.46 -3.61
CA VAL A 257 -31.50 -22.70 -4.38
C VAL A 257 -32.86 -23.03 -4.98
N GLY A 258 -32.94 -23.09 -6.31
CA GLY A 258 -34.18 -23.34 -7.05
C GLY A 258 -34.56 -22.19 -7.97
N ASN A 259 -35.85 -21.93 -8.12
CA ASN A 259 -36.36 -20.87 -8.98
C ASN A 259 -36.60 -19.59 -8.18
N CYS A 260 -35.60 -18.72 -8.13
CA CYS A 260 -35.62 -17.50 -7.34
C CYS A 260 -35.95 -16.24 -8.18
N ILE A 261 -36.75 -16.41 -9.23
CA ILE A 261 -37.21 -15.31 -10.09
C ILE A 261 -38.14 -14.39 -9.29
N ASN A 262 -38.04 -13.08 -9.48
CA ASN A 262 -38.83 -12.03 -8.80
C ASN A 262 -38.51 -11.81 -7.30
N LEU A 263 -37.26 -11.98 -6.89
CA LEU A 263 -36.81 -11.54 -5.56
C LEU A 263 -37.01 -10.02 -5.42
N GLN A 264 -37.73 -9.59 -4.39
CA GLN A 264 -38.01 -8.16 -4.14
C GLN A 264 -37.07 -7.55 -3.11
N ASN A 265 -36.79 -8.28 -2.01
CA ASN A 265 -36.01 -7.76 -0.89
C ASN A 265 -35.32 -8.89 -0.14
N ILE A 266 -34.15 -8.59 0.43
CA ILE A 266 -33.42 -9.46 1.37
C ILE A 266 -33.28 -8.69 2.68
N LYS A 267 -33.40 -9.36 3.82
CA LYS A 267 -33.18 -8.74 5.13
C LYS A 267 -32.54 -9.72 6.10
N TRP A 268 -31.51 -9.25 6.82
CA TRP A 268 -30.90 -9.97 7.93
C TRP A 268 -31.45 -9.51 9.29
N ASN A 269 -31.85 -10.48 10.10
CA ASN A 269 -32.28 -10.32 11.49
C ASN A 269 -31.25 -11.00 12.41
N ILE A 270 -30.89 -10.32 13.49
CA ILE A 270 -29.92 -10.81 14.47
C ILE A 270 -30.65 -11.06 15.79
N TYR A 271 -30.45 -12.24 16.35
CA TYR A 271 -31.04 -12.66 17.63
C TYR A 271 -29.95 -13.07 18.61
N GLN A 272 -30.18 -12.75 19.88
CA GLN A 272 -29.41 -13.26 21.00
C GLN A 272 -30.13 -14.47 21.60
N GLY A 273 -29.37 -15.52 21.91
CA GLY A 273 -29.86 -16.73 22.54
C GLY A 273 -29.67 -16.70 24.06
N SER A 274 -30.62 -17.29 24.78
CA SER A 274 -30.49 -17.56 26.22
C SER A 274 -30.78 -19.03 26.50
N ASP A 275 -29.91 -19.64 27.30
CA ASP A 275 -30.08 -21.01 27.78
C ASP A 275 -30.98 -20.98 29.01
N ASN A 276 -32.21 -21.45 28.85
CA ASN A 276 -33.09 -21.69 29.98
C ASN A 276 -32.81 -23.11 30.48
N SER A 277 -32.21 -23.26 31.67
CA SER A 277 -31.88 -24.55 32.30
C SER A 277 -33.08 -25.48 32.53
N SER A 278 -34.30 -24.98 32.28
CA SER A 278 -35.57 -25.71 32.37
C SER A 278 -36.14 -26.19 31.03
N SER A 279 -35.59 -25.76 29.88
CA SER A 279 -36.07 -26.13 28.54
C SER A 279 -34.94 -26.67 27.67
N ASN A 280 -35.15 -27.81 26.99
CA ASN A 280 -34.19 -28.43 26.05
C ASN A 280 -34.04 -27.67 24.71
N TYR A 281 -34.27 -26.36 24.69
CA TYR A 281 -34.17 -25.51 23.51
C TYR A 281 -33.72 -24.09 23.88
N THR A 282 -33.06 -23.42 22.94
CA THR A 282 -32.59 -22.04 23.10
C THR A 282 -33.71 -21.06 22.81
N GLN A 283 -33.92 -20.11 23.73
CA GLN A 283 -34.87 -19.03 23.51
C GLN A 283 -34.17 -17.87 22.79
N TRP A 284 -34.67 -17.51 21.61
CA TRP A 284 -34.13 -16.45 20.76
C TRP A 284 -34.92 -15.15 20.97
N THR A 285 -34.20 -14.06 21.21
CA THR A 285 -34.79 -12.72 21.33
C THR A 285 -34.13 -11.79 20.31
N LEU A 286 -34.94 -10.98 19.62
CA LEU A 286 -34.43 -10.08 18.59
C LEU A 286 -33.49 -9.04 19.22
N PHE A 287 -32.33 -8.84 18.60
CA PHE A 287 -31.40 -7.81 19.02
C PHE A 287 -31.93 -6.44 18.55
N ASN A 288 -32.49 -5.65 19.47
CA ASN A 288 -33.23 -4.44 19.12
C ASN A 288 -32.35 -3.30 18.57
N ASN A 289 -31.04 -3.29 18.84
CA ASN A 289 -30.15 -2.20 18.45
C ASN A 289 -29.59 -2.32 17.01
N THR A 290 -30.11 -3.22 16.19
CA THR A 290 -29.57 -3.45 14.83
C THR A 290 -29.71 -2.28 13.86
N ILE A 291 -30.58 -1.30 14.14
CA ILE A 291 -30.72 -0.08 13.33
C ILE A 291 -29.70 0.99 13.77
N LEU A 292 -29.42 1.07 15.07
CA LEU A 292 -28.45 2.03 15.62
C LEU A 292 -27.01 1.74 15.15
N TYR A 293 -26.71 0.47 14.89
CA TYR A 293 -25.37 0.01 14.51
C TYR A 293 -25.27 -0.42 13.03
N GLU A 294 -26.20 0.03 12.19
CA GLU A 294 -26.10 -0.17 10.74
C GLU A 294 -24.89 0.61 10.18
N ASN A 295 -24.13 0.00 9.27
CA ASN A 295 -22.87 0.51 8.72
C ASN A 295 -21.76 0.78 9.77
N THR A 296 -21.87 0.19 10.97
CA THR A 296 -20.82 0.25 12.00
C THR A 296 -20.51 -1.14 12.55
N TRP A 297 -21.52 -1.89 12.99
CA TRP A 297 -21.36 -3.30 13.39
C TRP A 297 -21.89 -4.25 12.34
N PHE A 298 -22.85 -3.82 11.54
CA PHE A 298 -23.53 -4.63 10.54
C PHE A 298 -23.41 -4.01 9.16
N PHE A 299 -22.91 -4.79 8.20
CA PHE A 299 -22.78 -4.42 6.79
C PHE A 299 -23.53 -5.40 5.91
N GLY A 300 -24.13 -4.92 4.81
CA GLY A 300 -24.90 -5.77 3.89
C GLY A 300 -26.21 -6.34 4.45
N LYS A 301 -26.85 -5.67 5.42
CA LYS A 301 -28.09 -6.17 6.07
C LYS A 301 -29.26 -6.40 5.11
N ASN A 302 -29.29 -5.70 3.97
CA ASN A 302 -30.33 -5.86 2.95
C ASN A 302 -29.82 -6.55 1.68
N THR A 303 -28.71 -7.29 1.77
CA THR A 303 -28.06 -7.96 0.64
C THR A 303 -27.83 -9.45 0.94
N SER A 304 -27.45 -10.22 -0.08
CA SER A 304 -27.13 -11.65 0.09
C SER A 304 -25.88 -11.88 0.96
N ASN A 305 -24.92 -10.95 0.91
CA ASN A 305 -23.72 -10.98 1.74
C ASN A 305 -23.96 -10.14 2.99
N PHE A 306 -23.57 -10.65 4.16
CA PHE A 306 -23.75 -9.98 5.44
C PHE A 306 -22.48 -10.09 6.28
N THR A 307 -22.08 -8.99 6.92
CA THR A 307 -20.93 -8.98 7.83
C THR A 307 -21.32 -8.40 9.18
N ALA A 308 -20.97 -9.11 10.24
CA ALA A 308 -20.99 -8.60 11.61
C ALA A 308 -19.54 -8.42 12.10
N THR A 309 -19.19 -7.23 12.59
CA THR A 309 -17.83 -6.95 13.08
C THR A 309 -17.60 -7.58 14.47
N ASN A 310 -16.33 -7.77 14.84
CA ASN A 310 -15.95 -8.26 16.17
C ASN A 310 -16.51 -7.43 17.33
N GLN A 311 -16.80 -6.14 17.10
CA GLN A 311 -17.38 -5.23 18.09
C GLN A 311 -18.74 -5.71 18.63
N LEU A 312 -19.52 -6.44 17.82
CA LEU A 312 -20.77 -7.06 18.28
C LEU A 312 -20.52 -7.98 19.48
N PHE A 313 -19.52 -8.85 19.36
CA PHE A 313 -19.21 -9.87 20.36
C PHE A 313 -18.46 -9.27 21.54
N LEU A 314 -17.45 -8.43 21.27
CA LEU A 314 -16.66 -7.75 22.31
C LEU A 314 -17.50 -6.82 23.20
N SER A 315 -18.52 -6.17 22.64
CA SER A 315 -19.44 -5.31 23.41
C SER A 315 -20.52 -6.09 24.16
N ASN A 316 -20.70 -7.37 23.87
CA ASN A 316 -21.72 -8.22 24.48
C ASN A 316 -21.16 -9.58 24.96
N PRO A 317 -20.11 -9.57 25.82
CA PRO A 317 -19.40 -10.79 26.20
C PRO A 317 -20.26 -11.78 27.01
N GLN A 318 -21.36 -11.32 27.61
CA GLN A 318 -22.30 -12.18 28.34
C GLN A 318 -23.18 -13.07 27.44
N ILE A 319 -23.19 -12.84 26.12
CA ILE A 319 -24.07 -13.55 25.18
C ILE A 319 -23.26 -14.61 24.41
N ASN A 320 -23.47 -15.87 24.75
CA ASN A 320 -22.74 -16.99 24.14
C ASN A 320 -23.37 -17.51 22.86
N LEU A 321 -24.67 -17.29 22.66
CA LEU A 321 -25.44 -17.83 21.53
C LEU A 321 -26.00 -16.71 20.67
N TRP A 322 -25.76 -16.81 19.36
CA TRP A 322 -26.26 -15.85 18.38
C TRP A 322 -26.96 -16.58 17.24
N ARG A 323 -28.00 -15.97 16.68
CA ARG A 323 -28.65 -16.46 15.45
C ARG A 323 -28.71 -15.35 14.44
N PHE A 324 -28.15 -15.60 13.27
CA PHE A 324 -28.22 -14.70 12.13
C PHE A 324 -29.18 -15.33 11.11
N GLU A 325 -30.35 -14.72 10.99
CA GLU A 325 -31.45 -15.16 10.14
C GLU A 325 -31.52 -14.26 8.91
N VAL A 326 -31.68 -14.85 7.73
CA VAL A 326 -31.95 -14.14 6.49
C VAL A 326 -33.38 -14.39 6.03
N VAL A 327 -34.03 -13.35 5.55
CA VAL A 327 -35.39 -13.36 5.03
C VAL A 327 -35.38 -12.86 3.59
N TYR A 328 -35.77 -13.71 2.64
CA TYR A 328 -35.97 -13.33 1.25
C TYR A 328 -37.47 -13.11 1.04
N THR A 329 -37.82 -11.95 0.50
CA THR A 329 -39.21 -11.59 0.19
C THR A 329 -39.43 -11.66 -1.31
N PHE A 330 -40.35 -12.53 -1.72
CA PHE A 330 -40.85 -12.64 -3.09
C PHE A 330 -42.24 -12.01 -3.17
N LEU A 331 -42.78 -11.86 -4.38
CA LEU A 331 -44.10 -11.24 -4.62
C LEU A 331 -45.24 -11.81 -3.75
N ASN A 332 -45.25 -13.12 -3.52
CA ASN A 332 -46.36 -13.82 -2.87
C ASN A 332 -45.94 -14.64 -1.63
N GLU A 333 -44.64 -14.70 -1.32
CA GLU A 333 -44.11 -15.57 -0.28
C GLU A 333 -42.81 -15.04 0.32
N THR A 334 -42.47 -15.55 1.50
CA THR A 334 -41.21 -15.26 2.18
C THR A 334 -40.48 -16.56 2.47
N SER A 335 -39.18 -16.59 2.22
CA SER A 335 -38.31 -17.69 2.59
C SER A 335 -37.37 -17.25 3.70
N THR A 336 -37.16 -18.11 4.68
CA THR A 336 -36.26 -17.86 5.81
C THR A 336 -35.22 -18.95 5.96
N SER A 337 -34.05 -18.57 6.48
CA SER A 337 -32.95 -19.50 6.78
C SER A 337 -32.06 -18.86 7.84
N ALA A 338 -31.35 -19.65 8.64
CA ALA A 338 -30.50 -19.10 9.69
C ALA A 338 -29.25 -19.94 9.98
N LEU A 339 -28.20 -19.25 10.42
CA LEU A 339 -27.05 -19.85 11.10
C LEU A 339 -27.14 -19.55 12.60
N ASN A 340 -26.96 -20.59 13.40
CA ASN A 340 -26.84 -20.46 14.85
C ASN A 340 -25.37 -20.58 15.22
N PHE A 341 -24.87 -19.63 15.99
CA PHE A 341 -23.50 -19.54 16.42
C PHE A 341 -23.39 -19.76 17.92
N ILE A 342 -22.30 -20.41 18.31
CA ILE A 342 -21.80 -20.43 19.68
C ILE A 342 -20.44 -19.74 19.69
N ILE A 343 -20.30 -18.75 20.56
CA ILE A 343 -19.10 -17.93 20.65
C ILE A 343 -18.02 -18.72 21.38
N ASN A 344 -16.87 -18.90 20.73
CA ASN A 344 -15.73 -19.48 21.40
C ASN A 344 -15.23 -18.55 22.51
N GLN A 345 -14.82 -19.12 23.63
CA GLN A 345 -14.27 -18.34 24.74
C GLN A 345 -12.77 -18.15 24.52
N PRO A 346 -12.23 -16.92 24.64
CA PRO A 346 -10.80 -16.72 24.52
C PRO A 346 -10.05 -17.38 25.68
N PRO A 347 -8.73 -17.59 25.54
CA PRO A 347 -7.87 -18.02 26.64
C PRO A 347 -8.08 -17.17 27.90
N TYR A 348 -8.03 -17.79 29.08
CA TYR A 348 -8.33 -17.12 30.35
C TYR A 348 -7.46 -17.59 31.53
N ASN A 349 -7.60 -16.93 32.68
CA ASN A 349 -6.98 -17.21 34.00
C ASN A 349 -5.45 -17.14 34.12
N GLY A 350 -4.71 -16.82 33.06
CA GLY A 350 -3.27 -16.63 33.15
C GLY A 350 -2.85 -15.20 33.49
N SER A 351 -1.55 -15.02 33.72
CA SER A 351 -0.91 -13.71 33.79
C SER A 351 0.33 -13.69 32.92
N CYS A 352 0.84 -12.52 32.57
CA CYS A 352 2.07 -12.39 31.79
C CYS A 352 2.98 -11.37 32.46
N SER A 353 4.28 -11.67 32.48
CA SER A 353 5.29 -10.80 33.06
C SER A 353 6.54 -10.76 32.18
N ILE A 354 7.30 -9.68 32.33
CA ILE A 354 8.55 -9.45 31.62
C ILE A 354 9.65 -9.07 32.61
N ASN A 355 10.84 -9.64 32.43
CA ASN A 355 12.01 -9.38 33.28
C ASN A 355 13.31 -9.42 32.46
N PRO A 356 14.28 -8.50 32.68
CA PRO A 356 14.23 -7.33 33.58
C PRO A 356 13.30 -6.22 33.07
N LEU A 357 12.93 -5.24 33.91
CA LEU A 357 12.15 -4.07 33.47
C LEU A 357 13.00 -2.96 32.86
N ASN A 358 14.32 -3.01 33.04
CA ASN A 358 15.26 -2.03 32.53
C ASN A 358 16.36 -2.75 31.75
N GLY A 359 16.74 -2.21 30.60
CA GLY A 359 17.81 -2.77 29.80
C GLY A 359 18.18 -1.91 28.60
N THR A 360 18.97 -2.51 27.72
CA THR A 360 19.35 -1.94 26.44
C THR A 360 18.75 -2.72 25.27
N THR A 361 18.87 -2.19 24.04
CA THR A 361 18.48 -2.91 22.81
C THR A 361 19.19 -4.26 22.60
N THR A 362 20.28 -4.53 23.31
CA THR A 362 21.01 -5.81 23.30
C THR A 362 20.65 -6.76 24.45
N THR A 363 19.92 -6.26 25.46
CA THR A 363 19.49 -7.02 26.63
C THR A 363 18.46 -8.08 26.24
N LEU A 364 18.62 -9.29 26.80
CA LEU A 364 17.62 -10.36 26.68
C LEU A 364 16.58 -10.21 27.78
N PHE A 365 15.34 -10.01 27.36
CA PHE A 365 14.16 -9.95 28.21
C PHE A 365 13.45 -11.30 28.16
N THR A 366 13.16 -11.88 29.32
CA THR A 366 12.37 -13.10 29.43
C THR A 366 10.90 -12.72 29.59
N ILE A 367 10.04 -13.32 28.77
CA ILE A 367 8.59 -13.22 28.86
C ILE A 367 8.07 -14.55 29.37
N GLU A 368 7.27 -14.48 30.43
CA GLU A 368 6.63 -15.65 31.05
C GLU A 368 5.13 -15.39 31.16
N CYS A 369 4.34 -16.26 30.52
CA CYS A 369 2.88 -16.27 30.58
C CYS A 369 2.35 -17.56 31.23
N PRO A 370 2.49 -17.76 32.55
CA PRO A 370 2.02 -18.95 33.22
C PRO A 370 0.49 -19.03 33.30
N ASP A 371 0.00 -20.26 33.48
CA ASP A 371 -1.38 -20.59 33.86
C ASP A 371 -2.50 -20.17 32.88
N TRP A 372 -2.15 -19.84 31.64
CA TRP A 372 -3.14 -19.65 30.57
C TRP A 372 -3.78 -20.98 30.18
N TYR A 373 -5.11 -21.02 30.20
CA TYR A 373 -5.89 -22.19 29.86
C TYR A 373 -6.95 -21.84 28.82
N ASP A 374 -7.16 -22.79 27.91
CA ASP A 374 -8.19 -22.77 26.90
C ASP A 374 -8.63 -24.23 26.67
N THR A 375 -9.92 -24.45 26.39
CA THR A 375 -10.46 -25.81 26.19
C THR A 375 -9.96 -26.46 24.91
N ASP A 376 -9.71 -25.66 23.88
CA ASP A 376 -9.18 -26.10 22.60
C ASP A 376 -7.64 -26.09 22.61
N GLY A 377 -7.06 -25.28 23.49
CA GLY A 377 -5.62 -25.19 23.73
C GLY A 377 -4.99 -23.97 23.07
N ILE A 378 -3.77 -23.63 23.53
CA ILE A 378 -3.06 -22.43 23.07
C ILE A 378 -2.25 -22.73 21.81
N LYS A 379 -2.43 -21.89 20.78
CA LYS A 379 -1.73 -21.94 19.49
C LYS A 379 -0.40 -21.19 19.54
N ASP A 380 -0.43 -19.92 19.90
CA ASP A 380 0.77 -19.06 19.94
C ASP A 380 0.62 -17.82 20.83
N TYR A 381 1.78 -17.20 21.08
CA TYR A 381 1.99 -15.96 21.80
C TYR A 381 2.68 -14.97 20.87
N SER A 382 2.08 -13.80 20.68
CA SER A 382 2.60 -12.75 19.79
C SER A 382 2.88 -11.48 20.59
N LEU A 383 4.11 -10.99 20.53
CA LEU A 383 4.56 -9.82 21.26
C LEU A 383 4.50 -8.58 20.37
N TYR A 384 3.86 -7.54 20.88
CA TYR A 384 3.79 -6.24 20.23
C TYR A 384 4.31 -5.14 21.16
N ALA A 385 4.95 -4.13 20.58
CA ALA A 385 5.45 -2.98 21.31
C ALA A 385 5.19 -1.67 20.56
N TRP A 386 5.06 -0.57 21.32
CA TRP A 386 4.96 0.80 20.80
C TRP A 386 5.52 1.79 21.82
N THR A 387 5.82 3.00 21.35
CA THR A 387 6.27 4.10 22.22
C THR A 387 5.05 4.87 22.74
N THR A 388 4.78 6.07 22.24
CA THR A 388 3.68 6.94 22.68
C THR A 388 2.40 6.73 21.89
N ASP A 389 2.50 6.47 20.59
CA ASP A 389 1.35 6.28 19.70
C ASP A 389 1.04 4.80 19.47
N VAL A 390 -0.14 4.35 19.94
CA VAL A 390 -0.64 2.98 19.75
C VAL A 390 -0.83 2.65 18.26
N SER A 391 -1.03 3.65 17.40
CA SER A 391 -1.13 3.44 15.95
C SER A 391 0.17 2.89 15.34
N GLN A 392 1.30 3.11 16.02
CA GLN A 392 2.62 2.59 15.65
C GLN A 392 2.96 1.27 16.34
N LYS A 393 1.95 0.48 16.75
CA LYS A 393 2.12 -0.86 17.31
C LYS A 393 2.83 -1.79 16.31
N LEU A 394 4.01 -2.29 16.69
CA LEU A 394 4.86 -3.15 15.88
C LEU A 394 4.92 -4.55 16.48
N MET A 395 4.90 -5.57 15.62
CA MET A 395 5.17 -6.93 16.02
C MET A 395 6.67 -7.13 16.23
N ILE A 396 7.06 -7.62 17.40
CA ILE A 396 8.47 -7.80 17.79
C ILE A 396 8.88 -9.27 17.70
N ALA A 397 8.02 -10.18 18.13
CA ALA A 397 8.30 -11.61 18.14
C ALA A 397 7.00 -12.43 18.21
N TYR A 398 7.10 -13.71 17.88
CA TYR A 398 6.07 -14.70 18.22
C TYR A 398 6.69 -16.00 18.72
N SER A 399 5.95 -16.76 19.51
CA SER A 399 6.39 -18.01 20.12
C SER A 399 5.22 -18.99 20.23
N SER A 400 5.47 -20.28 20.06
CA SER A 400 4.48 -21.34 20.34
C SER A 400 4.52 -21.82 21.80
N VAL A 401 5.39 -21.25 22.62
CA VAL A 401 5.55 -21.57 24.05
C VAL A 401 5.40 -20.32 24.90
N SER A 402 4.91 -20.50 26.12
CA SER A 402 4.58 -19.43 27.06
C SER A 402 5.78 -18.78 27.76
N ASP A 403 6.98 -19.38 27.64
CA ASP A 403 8.25 -18.87 28.16
C ASP A 403 9.22 -18.72 26.98
N PHE A 404 9.62 -17.48 26.69
CA PHE A 404 10.57 -17.19 25.63
C PHE A 404 11.34 -15.88 25.87
N GLN A 405 12.51 -15.77 25.24
CA GLN A 405 13.37 -14.60 25.34
C GLN A 405 13.30 -13.73 24.08
N VAL A 406 13.35 -12.42 24.29
CA VAL A 406 13.29 -11.41 23.22
C VAL A 406 14.29 -10.28 23.46
N ARG A 407 14.69 -9.61 22.38
CA ARG A 407 15.31 -8.28 22.43
C ARG A 407 14.29 -7.25 22.00
N LEU A 408 14.27 -6.12 22.71
CA LEU A 408 13.30 -5.06 22.49
C LEU A 408 13.96 -3.88 21.76
N PRO A 409 13.18 -3.14 20.94
CA PRO A 409 13.62 -1.85 20.43
C PRO A 409 13.78 -0.82 21.54
N SER A 410 14.44 0.29 21.25
CA SER A 410 14.52 1.42 22.19
C SER A 410 13.14 2.02 22.45
N GLY A 411 12.92 2.45 23.69
CA GLY A 411 11.71 3.16 24.07
C GLY A 411 11.68 4.60 23.55
N ASP A 412 10.70 5.36 24.00
CA ASP A 412 10.53 6.77 23.64
C ASP A 412 11.79 7.62 23.94
N ASN A 413 12.09 8.60 23.09
CA ASN A 413 13.34 9.37 23.18
C ASN A 413 13.49 10.18 24.47
N GLN A 414 12.37 10.60 25.06
CA GLN A 414 12.39 11.42 26.27
C GLN A 414 12.30 10.57 27.53
N THR A 415 11.48 9.52 27.50
CA THR A 415 11.15 8.72 28.68
C THR A 415 11.87 7.37 28.74
N SER A 416 12.45 6.91 27.64
CA SER A 416 12.97 5.54 27.42
C SER A 416 11.91 4.44 27.58
N LEU A 417 10.64 4.82 27.73
CA LEU A 417 9.56 3.92 28.06
C LEU A 417 9.01 3.26 26.80
N LEU A 418 8.89 1.93 26.86
CA LEU A 418 8.30 1.11 25.82
C LEU A 418 7.07 0.39 26.37
N ASN A 419 5.93 0.59 25.72
CA ASN A 419 4.68 -0.10 26.05
C ASN A 419 4.64 -1.45 25.34
N ILE A 420 4.18 -2.48 26.05
CA ILE A 420 4.22 -3.85 25.57
C ILE A 420 2.89 -4.55 25.83
N VAL A 421 2.41 -5.26 24.82
CA VAL A 421 1.23 -6.12 24.90
C VAL A 421 1.57 -7.49 24.32
N ILE A 422 1.07 -8.53 24.98
CA ILE A 422 1.14 -9.90 24.47
C ILE A 422 -0.25 -10.35 24.05
N SER A 423 -0.33 -10.85 22.82
CA SER A 423 -1.52 -11.44 22.24
C SER A 423 -1.40 -12.96 22.37
N ILE A 424 -2.34 -13.59 23.07
CA ILE A 424 -2.37 -15.04 23.29
C ILE A 424 -3.53 -15.59 22.46
N ARG A 425 -3.22 -16.59 21.64
CA ARG A 425 -4.15 -17.12 20.63
C ARG A 425 -4.44 -18.60 20.87
N ASP A 426 -5.70 -18.99 20.79
CA ASP A 426 -6.12 -20.40 20.84
C ASP A 426 -6.07 -21.10 19.46
N LEU A 427 -6.40 -22.40 19.42
CA LEU A 427 -6.46 -23.18 18.17
C LEU A 427 -7.60 -22.77 17.21
N LEU A 428 -8.61 -22.06 17.68
CA LEU A 428 -9.72 -21.49 16.90
C LEU A 428 -9.49 -20.01 16.54
N ASP A 429 -8.24 -19.54 16.68
CA ASP A 429 -7.76 -18.19 16.40
C ASP A 429 -8.32 -17.06 17.30
N CYS A 430 -8.98 -17.36 18.43
CA CYS A 430 -9.44 -16.33 19.35
C CYS A 430 -8.28 -15.75 20.14
N VAL A 431 -8.27 -14.42 20.25
CA VAL A 431 -7.15 -13.69 20.83
C VAL A 431 -7.56 -13.00 22.12
N VAL A 432 -6.69 -13.06 23.13
CA VAL A 432 -6.73 -12.17 24.29
C VAL A 432 -5.46 -11.32 24.30
N GLU A 433 -5.62 -10.01 24.46
CA GLU A 433 -4.51 -9.08 24.62
C GLU A 433 -4.30 -8.74 26.09
N VAL A 434 -3.06 -8.92 26.56
CA VAL A 434 -2.66 -8.68 27.95
C VAL A 434 -1.61 -7.58 27.96
N ASN A 435 -1.97 -6.42 28.52
CA ASN A 435 -1.02 -5.34 28.73
C ASN A 435 -0.05 -5.74 29.83
N MET A 436 1.25 -5.64 29.53
CA MET A 436 2.32 -5.89 30.49
C MET A 436 2.85 -4.57 31.05
N SER A 437 3.68 -4.66 32.09
CA SER A 437 4.44 -3.51 32.59
C SER A 437 5.29 -2.91 31.47
N SER A 438 5.23 -1.59 31.31
CA SER A 438 6.15 -0.88 30.41
C SER A 438 7.60 -1.09 30.84
N VAL A 439 8.50 -1.10 29.87
CA VAL A 439 9.93 -1.43 30.05
C VAL A 439 10.79 -0.24 29.63
N ASP A 440 11.81 0.07 30.41
CA ASP A 440 12.79 1.10 30.07
C ASP A 440 13.91 0.49 29.21
N VAL A 441 13.92 0.80 27.91
CA VAL A 441 14.89 0.25 26.96
C VAL A 441 15.70 1.38 26.32
N ILE A 442 17.00 1.42 26.66
CA ILE A 442 17.93 2.43 26.15
C ILE A 442 18.71 1.87 24.96
N VAL A 443 19.08 2.73 24.03
CA VAL A 443 19.90 2.39 22.88
C VAL A 443 21.30 1.95 23.32
N ASP A 444 21.77 0.79 22.85
CA ASP A 444 23.18 0.38 22.96
C ASP A 444 24.04 1.16 21.95
N SER A 445 24.31 2.42 22.26
CA SER A 445 25.09 3.32 21.40
C SER A 445 26.51 2.83 21.14
N VAL A 446 27.11 2.10 22.08
CA VAL A 446 28.45 1.51 21.92
C VAL A 446 28.41 0.41 20.86
N GLY A 447 27.45 -0.52 20.95
CA GLY A 447 27.29 -1.59 19.97
C GLY A 447 26.99 -1.07 18.55
N ILE A 448 26.16 -0.03 18.43
CA ILE A 448 25.85 0.60 17.14
C ILE A 448 27.07 1.33 16.56
N ASN A 449 27.81 2.08 17.38
CA ASN A 449 29.02 2.76 16.94
C ASN A 449 30.12 1.76 16.54
N ASP A 450 30.25 0.65 17.27
CA ASP A 450 31.16 -0.44 16.91
C ASP A 450 30.79 -1.09 15.56
N LEU A 451 29.49 -1.33 15.32
CA LEU A 451 29.01 -1.83 14.03
C LEU A 451 29.33 -0.84 12.89
N MET A 452 29.08 0.45 13.12
CA MET A 452 29.33 1.51 12.15
C MET A 452 30.82 1.64 11.80
N THR A 453 31.68 1.64 12.82
CA THR A 453 33.14 1.75 12.65
C THR A 453 33.74 0.48 12.03
N SER A 454 33.24 -0.70 12.39
CA SER A 454 33.66 -1.97 11.80
C SER A 454 33.42 -2.03 10.30
N LEU A 455 32.27 -1.53 9.83
CA LEU A 455 31.95 -1.44 8.40
C LEU A 455 32.92 -0.52 7.64
N GLN A 456 33.28 0.61 8.26
CA GLN A 456 34.11 1.64 7.63
C GLN A 456 35.61 1.29 7.61
N THR A 457 36.12 0.68 8.69
CA THR A 457 37.56 0.55 8.92
C THR A 457 38.10 -0.86 8.72
N SER A 458 37.27 -1.89 8.88
CA SER A 458 37.71 -3.29 8.79
C SER A 458 36.61 -4.23 8.26
N PRO A 459 36.27 -4.17 6.95
CA PRO A 459 35.25 -5.03 6.34
C PRO A 459 35.49 -6.53 6.57
N ASN A 460 36.76 -6.94 6.66
CA ASN A 460 37.15 -8.34 6.90
C ASN A 460 36.88 -8.81 8.35
N ALA A 461 36.75 -7.89 9.30
CA ALA A 461 36.41 -8.21 10.70
C ALA A 461 34.89 -8.17 10.98
N LEU A 462 34.10 -7.62 10.05
CA LEU A 462 32.65 -7.44 10.17
C LEU A 462 31.88 -8.74 10.51
N PRO A 463 32.22 -9.93 9.96
CA PRO A 463 31.55 -11.18 10.35
C PRO A 463 31.73 -11.56 11.83
N ASN A 464 32.72 -10.98 12.52
CA ASN A 464 32.96 -11.20 13.95
C ASN A 464 32.21 -10.21 14.85
N ASN A 465 31.53 -9.21 14.29
CA ASN A 465 30.76 -8.26 15.08
C ASN A 465 29.55 -8.97 15.74
N PRO A 466 29.29 -8.76 17.05
CA PRO A 466 28.23 -9.47 17.77
C PRO A 466 26.83 -9.33 17.15
N ILE A 467 26.50 -8.15 16.61
CA ILE A 467 25.20 -7.90 15.97
C ILE A 467 25.10 -8.69 14.67
N VAL A 468 26.16 -8.71 13.86
CA VAL A 468 26.23 -9.47 12.60
C VAL A 468 26.12 -10.98 12.86
N GLN A 469 26.71 -11.47 13.95
CA GLN A 469 26.58 -12.86 14.38
C GLN A 469 25.13 -13.24 14.75
N LEU A 470 24.39 -12.33 15.40
CA LEU A 470 22.96 -12.55 15.67
C LEU A 470 22.12 -12.57 14.38
N LEU A 471 22.41 -11.66 13.44
CA LEU A 471 21.72 -11.59 12.15
C LEU A 471 21.98 -12.83 11.28
N SER A 472 23.19 -13.38 11.34
CA SER A 472 23.58 -14.61 10.64
C SER A 472 23.03 -15.90 11.26
N SER A 473 22.26 -15.81 12.37
CA SER A 473 21.56 -16.96 12.95
C SER A 473 20.45 -17.53 12.05
N GLY A 474 19.88 -16.70 11.16
CA GLY A 474 18.75 -17.06 10.31
C GLY A 474 17.45 -17.37 11.07
N ASN A 475 17.36 -17.01 12.36
CA ASN A 475 16.13 -17.11 13.14
C ASN A 475 15.27 -15.86 12.91
N GLN A 476 14.01 -16.01 12.50
CA GLN A 476 13.18 -14.88 12.07
C GLN A 476 12.93 -13.87 13.19
N ASN A 477 12.65 -14.34 14.41
CA ASN A 477 12.49 -13.48 15.59
C ASN A 477 13.76 -12.69 15.87
N THR A 478 14.92 -13.36 15.90
CA THR A 478 16.20 -12.69 16.20
C THR A 478 16.56 -11.67 15.13
N VAL A 479 16.44 -12.05 13.86
CA VAL A 479 16.73 -11.14 12.73
C VAL A 479 15.75 -9.96 12.74
N GLY A 480 14.45 -10.23 12.91
CA GLY A 480 13.42 -9.19 12.96
C GLY A 480 13.61 -8.21 14.11
N GLN A 481 13.87 -8.70 15.33
CA GLN A 481 14.14 -7.87 16.52
C GLN A 481 15.34 -6.93 16.31
N ILE A 482 16.47 -7.48 15.85
CA ILE A 482 17.70 -6.72 15.65
C ILE A 482 17.54 -5.70 14.53
N LEU A 483 16.98 -6.10 13.38
CA LEU A 483 16.75 -5.19 12.26
C LEU A 483 15.79 -4.06 12.64
N THR A 484 14.70 -4.36 13.35
CA THR A 484 13.75 -3.36 13.82
C THR A 484 14.41 -2.36 14.77
N ALA A 485 15.12 -2.84 15.81
CA ALA A 485 15.76 -1.99 16.81
C ALA A 485 16.82 -1.06 16.18
N ILE A 486 17.68 -1.61 15.31
CA ILE A 486 18.72 -0.82 14.62
C ILE A 486 18.10 0.17 13.63
N SER A 487 17.07 -0.25 12.90
CA SER A 487 16.43 0.62 11.90
C SER A 487 15.73 1.80 12.55
N GLN A 488 15.04 1.60 13.67
CA GLN A 488 14.42 2.71 14.42
C GLN A 488 15.46 3.73 14.88
N GLN A 489 16.61 3.28 15.39
CA GLN A 489 17.69 4.20 15.74
C GLN A 489 18.19 4.98 14.53
N PHE A 490 18.38 4.34 13.37
CA PHE A 490 18.81 5.04 12.17
C PHE A 490 17.72 5.95 11.59
N ASN A 491 16.44 5.62 11.73
CA ASN A 491 15.34 6.47 11.31
C ASN A 491 15.30 7.75 12.15
N GLN A 492 15.53 7.63 13.46
CA GLN A 492 15.67 8.77 14.36
C GLN A 492 16.90 9.62 14.00
N LEU A 493 18.09 9.02 13.90
CA LEU A 493 19.32 9.74 13.54
C LEU A 493 19.19 10.45 12.20
N ASN A 494 18.51 9.85 11.22
CA ASN A 494 18.25 10.50 9.94
C ASN A 494 17.39 11.77 10.11
N SER A 495 16.35 11.70 10.94
CA SER A 495 15.47 12.84 11.21
C SER A 495 16.24 13.97 11.89
N GLU A 496 17.05 13.66 12.91
CA GLU A 496 17.93 14.62 13.59
C GLU A 496 18.95 15.26 12.64
N ASN A 497 19.57 14.46 11.77
CA ASN A 497 20.52 14.96 10.76
C ASN A 497 19.85 15.88 9.73
N ILE A 498 18.61 15.59 9.34
CA ILE A 498 17.82 16.44 8.43
C ILE A 498 17.47 17.76 9.13
N ASP A 499 17.01 17.72 10.37
CA ASP A 499 16.70 18.94 11.14
C ASP A 499 17.94 19.82 11.32
N GLN A 500 19.10 19.22 11.60
CA GLN A 500 20.37 19.92 11.66
C GLN A 500 20.76 20.54 10.31
N ALA A 501 20.60 19.80 9.21
CA ALA A 501 20.86 20.30 7.86
C ALA A 501 19.96 21.50 7.50
N ILE A 502 18.67 21.43 7.83
CA ILE A 502 17.70 22.51 7.63
C ILE A 502 18.08 23.73 8.46
N SER A 503 18.41 23.54 9.74
CA SER A 503 18.85 24.63 10.63
C SER A 503 20.15 25.30 10.15
N SER A 504 20.99 24.56 9.42
CA SER A 504 22.25 25.03 8.83
C SER A 504 22.08 25.73 7.47
N GLY A 505 20.84 25.81 6.97
CA GLY A 505 20.46 26.58 5.80
C GLY A 505 20.26 25.80 4.50
N ILE A 506 20.02 24.48 4.60
CA ILE A 506 19.67 23.63 3.47
C ILE A 506 18.13 23.58 3.33
N PRO A 507 17.55 23.91 2.17
CA PRO A 507 16.11 23.79 1.97
C PRO A 507 15.61 22.36 2.19
N ALA A 508 14.58 22.17 3.01
CA ALA A 508 14.00 20.85 3.28
C ALA A 508 13.57 20.13 1.98
N ALA A 509 13.02 20.88 1.01
CA ALA A 509 12.58 20.39 -0.28
C ALA A 509 13.68 19.75 -1.16
N THR A 510 14.96 19.98 -0.87
CA THR A 510 16.08 19.42 -1.66
C THR A 510 16.71 18.17 -1.05
N ILE A 511 16.38 17.84 0.20
CA ILE A 511 16.97 16.70 0.93
C ILE A 511 15.94 15.73 1.51
N LEU A 512 14.65 16.09 1.48
CA LEU A 512 13.57 15.31 2.07
C LEU A 512 12.30 15.33 1.21
N VAL A 513 11.66 14.18 1.12
CA VAL A 513 10.25 14.04 0.72
C VAL A 513 9.41 14.04 1.99
N SER A 514 8.50 15.01 2.13
CA SER A 514 7.73 15.17 3.36
C SER A 514 6.77 14.01 3.57
N SER A 515 6.61 13.50 4.79
CA SER A 515 5.61 12.46 5.07
C SER A 515 4.17 12.99 4.91
N LEU A 516 3.18 12.08 4.88
CA LEU A 516 1.78 12.47 5.00
C LEU A 516 1.51 13.00 6.42
N GLY A 517 0.79 14.12 6.51
CA GLY A 517 0.45 14.77 7.79
C GLY A 517 1.54 15.67 8.39
N SER A 518 2.74 15.75 7.79
CA SER A 518 3.77 16.68 8.25
C SER A 518 3.39 18.14 7.97
N SER A 519 3.64 19.02 8.94
CA SER A 519 3.62 20.47 8.73
C SER A 519 4.88 20.95 8.00
N SER A 520 4.86 22.17 7.46
CA SER A 520 6.01 22.79 6.81
C SER A 520 7.15 23.02 7.81
N LEU A 521 8.36 22.63 7.42
CA LEU A 521 9.63 22.81 8.14
C LEU A 521 10.34 24.02 7.54
N GLN A 522 9.89 25.24 7.88
CA GLN A 522 10.50 26.46 7.34
C GLN A 522 11.81 26.80 8.08
N GLY A 523 12.92 26.80 7.33
CA GLY A 523 14.21 27.33 7.77
C GLY A 523 14.34 28.82 7.45
N ASN A 524 14.83 29.61 8.42
CA ASN A 524 14.96 31.08 8.33
C ASN A 524 16.22 31.58 7.58
N SER A 525 16.80 30.81 6.65
CA SER A 525 18.09 31.15 6.05
C SER A 525 18.00 31.64 4.61
N THR A 526 18.61 32.78 4.33
CA THR A 526 18.70 33.41 2.99
C THR A 526 19.90 32.96 2.16
N SER A 527 20.80 32.11 2.69
CA SER A 527 22.02 31.66 2.00
C SER A 527 22.26 30.15 2.12
N PHE A 528 22.42 29.48 0.99
CA PHE A 528 22.73 28.04 0.90
C PHE A 528 24.13 27.73 1.46
N ASN A 529 24.21 26.78 2.40
CA ASN A 529 25.46 26.39 3.05
C ASN A 529 26.01 25.09 2.46
N GLU A 530 26.93 25.22 1.51
CA GLU A 530 27.52 24.08 0.80
C GLU A 530 28.34 23.16 1.72
N SER A 531 29.01 23.72 2.73
CA SER A 531 29.81 22.93 3.69
C SER A 531 28.95 22.01 4.55
N ALA A 532 27.78 22.50 5.00
CA ALA A 532 26.81 21.71 5.72
C ALA A 532 26.23 20.58 4.85
N LEU A 533 26.05 20.82 3.54
CA LEU A 533 25.54 19.80 2.63
C LEU A 533 26.56 18.67 2.41
N ILE A 534 27.85 19.00 2.34
CA ILE A 534 28.92 17.99 2.23
C ILE A 534 28.96 17.12 3.49
N GLU A 535 28.87 17.74 4.68
CA GLU A 535 28.84 17.00 5.95
C GLU A 535 27.61 16.10 6.06
N TYR A 536 26.43 16.62 5.71
CA TYR A 536 25.19 15.87 5.65
C TYR A 536 25.30 14.66 4.72
N ASN A 537 25.76 14.85 3.47
CA ASN A 537 25.90 13.76 2.50
C ASN A 537 26.92 12.70 2.96
N LYS A 538 27.98 13.10 3.66
CA LYS A 538 28.94 12.15 4.24
C LYS A 538 28.26 11.24 5.27
N ILE A 539 27.50 11.81 6.20
CA ILE A 539 26.77 11.03 7.22
C ILE A 539 25.71 10.14 6.55
N LEU A 540 24.95 10.69 5.61
CA LEU A 540 23.94 9.98 4.83
C LEU A 540 24.51 8.71 4.17
N ASN A 541 25.60 8.85 3.42
CA ASN A 541 26.23 7.74 2.71
C ASN A 541 26.75 6.65 3.65
N THR A 542 27.29 7.03 4.82
CA THR A 542 27.75 6.04 5.79
C THR A 542 26.59 5.19 6.31
N GLN A 543 25.43 5.79 6.60
CA GLN A 543 24.25 5.08 7.08
C GLN A 543 23.61 4.24 5.97
N ALA A 544 23.59 4.75 4.74
CA ALA A 544 23.11 4.02 3.58
C ALA A 544 23.90 2.74 3.29
N ASN A 545 25.24 2.79 3.40
CA ASN A 545 26.10 1.61 3.23
C ASN A 545 25.80 0.51 4.26
N LEU A 546 25.50 0.90 5.51
CA LEU A 546 25.13 -0.05 6.54
C LEU A 546 23.74 -0.65 6.27
N ARG A 547 22.76 0.15 5.84
CA ARG A 547 21.43 -0.37 5.45
C ARG A 547 21.52 -1.33 4.27
N ASP A 548 22.33 -1.03 3.25
CA ASP A 548 22.62 -1.93 2.11
C ASP A 548 23.08 -3.30 2.59
N TYR A 549 24.04 -3.32 3.54
CA TYR A 549 24.53 -4.57 4.15
C TYR A 549 23.46 -5.28 5.00
N LEU A 550 22.77 -4.57 5.89
CA LEU A 550 21.74 -5.14 6.77
C LEU A 550 20.57 -5.74 6.00
N MET A 551 20.19 -5.14 4.87
CA MET A 551 19.09 -5.61 4.02
C MET A 551 19.31 -7.05 3.51
N THR A 552 20.56 -7.46 3.32
CA THR A 552 20.90 -8.81 2.81
C THR A 552 20.40 -9.94 3.71
N PHE A 553 20.28 -9.71 5.03
CA PHE A 553 19.79 -10.69 5.99
C PHE A 553 18.27 -10.97 5.89
N THR A 554 17.53 -10.15 5.13
CA THR A 554 16.09 -10.35 4.90
C THR A 554 15.79 -11.36 3.79
N THR A 555 16.76 -11.65 2.92
CA THR A 555 16.56 -12.45 1.69
C THR A 555 16.22 -13.91 1.96
N ASN A 556 16.85 -14.50 2.99
CA ASN A 556 16.80 -15.94 3.29
C ASN A 556 15.98 -16.26 4.55
N LEU A 557 14.86 -15.56 4.76
CA LEU A 557 13.90 -15.90 5.83
C LEU A 557 12.77 -16.76 5.25
N LEU A 558 12.27 -17.74 6.01
CA LEU A 558 11.12 -18.55 5.59
C LEU A 558 9.82 -17.75 5.74
N ILE A 559 8.81 -18.01 4.92
CA ILE A 559 7.47 -17.43 5.07
C ILE A 559 6.52 -18.58 5.36
N THR A 560 6.09 -18.71 6.62
CA THR A 560 5.45 -19.96 7.11
C THR A 560 4.03 -19.76 7.63
N THR A 561 3.75 -18.61 8.24
CA THR A 561 2.47 -18.30 8.92
C THR A 561 2.12 -16.83 8.75
N SER A 562 0.89 -16.44 9.11
CA SER A 562 0.49 -15.02 9.19
C SER A 562 1.42 -14.21 10.12
N ASN A 563 1.83 -14.79 11.26
CA ASN A 563 2.79 -14.19 12.19
C ASN A 563 4.17 -13.96 11.55
N SER A 564 4.64 -14.91 10.73
CA SER A 564 5.89 -14.76 9.96
C SER A 564 5.80 -13.60 8.95
N ILE A 565 4.66 -13.46 8.26
CA ILE A 565 4.41 -12.33 7.35
C ILE A 565 4.42 -11.02 8.13
N LYS A 566 3.61 -10.91 9.19
CA LYS A 566 3.50 -9.69 10.04
C LYS A 566 4.84 -9.25 10.61
N LEU A 567 5.65 -10.18 11.13
CA LEU A 567 6.98 -9.88 11.68
C LEU A 567 7.92 -9.34 10.61
N GLN A 568 8.01 -10.03 9.47
CA GLN A 568 8.96 -9.65 8.42
C GLN A 568 8.55 -8.37 7.69
N SER A 569 7.25 -8.19 7.42
CA SER A 569 6.74 -6.95 6.83
C SER A 569 6.98 -5.76 7.76
N SER A 570 6.79 -5.94 9.07
CA SER A 570 7.10 -4.94 10.10
C SER A 570 8.58 -4.54 10.05
N SER A 571 9.51 -5.50 10.10
CA SER A 571 10.95 -5.21 10.02
C SER A 571 11.34 -4.55 8.69
N LEU A 572 10.73 -4.96 7.56
CA LEU A 572 10.96 -4.35 6.24
C LEU A 572 10.46 -2.90 6.16
N ALA A 573 9.28 -2.63 6.72
CA ALA A 573 8.75 -1.27 6.80
C ALA A 573 9.68 -0.35 7.61
N GLN A 574 10.27 -0.85 8.70
CA GLN A 574 11.22 -0.09 9.53
C GLN A 574 12.56 0.17 8.83
N ILE A 575 13.19 -0.85 8.22
CA ILE A 575 14.49 -0.68 7.55
C ILE A 575 14.40 0.18 6.29
N THR A 576 13.23 0.25 5.66
CA THR A 576 12.98 1.08 4.46
C THR A 576 12.47 2.49 4.77
N GLN A 577 12.16 2.82 6.03
CA GLN A 577 11.49 4.08 6.39
C GLN A 577 12.29 5.36 6.01
N SER A 578 13.61 5.38 6.18
CA SER A 578 14.45 6.50 5.69
C SER A 578 14.74 6.33 4.21
N THR A 579 13.83 6.85 3.38
CA THR A 579 13.83 6.69 1.93
C THR A 579 15.08 7.29 1.25
N ASN A 580 15.71 8.29 1.84
CA ASN A 580 16.96 8.92 1.38
C ASN A 580 18.23 8.08 1.65
N GLN A 581 18.13 6.97 2.40
CA GLN A 581 19.26 6.10 2.77
C GLN A 581 19.24 4.73 2.08
N LEU A 582 18.39 4.54 1.07
CA LEU A 582 18.24 3.28 0.37
C LEU A 582 18.96 3.31 -0.97
N THR A 583 19.97 2.45 -1.09
CA THR A 583 20.70 2.20 -2.34
C THR A 583 19.85 1.39 -3.33
N ARG A 584 20.22 1.40 -4.61
CA ARG A 584 19.55 0.58 -5.64
C ARG A 584 19.52 -0.91 -5.32
N ALA A 585 20.59 -1.45 -4.73
CA ALA A 585 20.62 -2.85 -4.32
C ALA A 585 19.66 -3.13 -3.15
N ALA A 586 19.63 -2.25 -2.14
CA ALA A 586 18.68 -2.36 -1.03
C ALA A 586 17.23 -2.26 -1.51
N LEU A 587 16.95 -1.35 -2.46
CA LEU A 587 15.63 -1.18 -3.07
C LEU A 587 15.18 -2.44 -3.81
N SER A 588 16.06 -3.06 -4.61
CA SER A 588 15.75 -4.30 -5.31
C SER A 588 15.45 -5.46 -4.34
N ILE A 589 16.24 -5.61 -3.28
CA ILE A 589 16.03 -6.63 -2.24
C ILE A 589 14.69 -6.40 -1.54
N ALA A 590 14.43 -5.17 -1.08
CA ALA A 590 13.21 -4.82 -0.36
C ALA A 590 11.96 -5.00 -1.23
N SER A 591 11.99 -4.51 -2.47
CA SER A 591 10.89 -4.66 -3.44
C SER A 591 10.54 -6.12 -3.68
N ASN A 592 11.55 -6.95 -3.94
CA ASN A 592 11.35 -8.39 -4.13
C ASN A 592 10.81 -9.05 -2.86
N ARG A 593 11.36 -8.74 -1.69
CA ARG A 593 10.91 -9.36 -0.43
C ARG A 593 9.46 -8.97 -0.08
N CYS A 594 9.09 -7.71 -0.26
CA CYS A 594 7.73 -7.23 -0.03
C CYS A 594 6.74 -7.85 -1.05
N TYR A 595 7.16 -8.08 -2.29
CA TYR A 595 6.38 -8.84 -3.26
C TYR A 595 6.17 -10.31 -2.85
N GLN A 596 7.21 -11.03 -2.42
CA GLN A 596 7.09 -12.43 -1.96
C GLN A 596 6.15 -12.57 -0.75
N LEU A 597 6.24 -11.64 0.21
CA LEU A 597 5.34 -11.61 1.36
C LEU A 597 3.89 -11.31 0.96
N SER A 598 3.69 -10.43 -0.02
CA SER A 598 2.35 -10.10 -0.54
C SER A 598 1.72 -11.28 -1.28
N LEU A 599 2.51 -12.03 -2.06
CA LEU A 599 2.08 -13.28 -2.68
C LEU A 599 1.66 -14.32 -1.63
N ALA A 600 2.48 -14.48 -0.58
CA ALA A 600 2.16 -15.39 0.51
C ALA A 600 0.86 -14.98 1.22
N LEU A 601 0.68 -13.69 1.52
CA LEU A 601 -0.55 -13.17 2.10
C LEU A 601 -1.76 -13.47 1.22
N SER A 602 -1.68 -13.20 -0.09
CA SER A 602 -2.76 -13.49 -1.02
C SER A 602 -3.11 -14.97 -1.11
N SER A 603 -2.13 -15.86 -0.97
CA SER A 603 -2.38 -17.31 -0.95
C SER A 603 -3.05 -17.79 0.35
N MET A 604 -2.91 -17.03 1.45
CA MET A 604 -3.44 -17.35 2.77
C MET A 604 -4.70 -16.55 3.14
N ALA A 605 -5.10 -15.56 2.33
CA ALA A 605 -6.18 -14.63 2.64
C ALA A 605 -7.53 -15.31 2.95
N THR A 606 -7.81 -16.45 2.32
CA THR A 606 -9.03 -17.26 2.57
C THR A 606 -8.94 -18.14 3.83
N GLN A 607 -7.84 -18.08 4.57
CA GLN A 607 -7.52 -18.92 5.73
C GLN A 607 -7.03 -18.12 6.94
N ILE A 608 -7.14 -16.79 6.93
CA ILE A 608 -6.72 -15.96 8.05
C ILE A 608 -7.83 -14.99 8.44
N PRO A 609 -7.89 -14.56 9.71
CA PRO A 609 -8.77 -13.48 10.13
C PRO A 609 -8.48 -12.17 9.39
N TYR A 610 -9.52 -11.33 9.25
CA TYR A 610 -9.40 -10.02 8.60
C TYR A 610 -8.36 -9.13 9.29
N GLU A 611 -8.29 -9.15 10.62
CA GLU A 611 -7.40 -8.33 11.43
C GLU A 611 -5.93 -8.68 11.17
N ASP A 612 -5.61 -9.97 11.00
CA ASP A 612 -4.26 -10.42 10.65
C ASP A 612 -3.88 -10.00 9.22
N ALA A 613 -4.83 -10.11 8.28
CA ALA A 613 -4.63 -9.65 6.91
C ALA A 613 -4.39 -8.14 6.85
N GLN A 614 -5.15 -7.36 7.63
CA GLN A 614 -5.02 -5.90 7.70
C GLN A 614 -3.67 -5.46 8.28
N ILE A 615 -3.19 -6.09 9.37
CA ILE A 615 -1.89 -5.77 9.96
C ILE A 615 -0.76 -6.06 8.96
N ALA A 616 -0.79 -7.20 8.29
CA ALA A 616 0.20 -7.54 7.27
C ALA A 616 0.14 -6.57 6.07
N ALA A 617 -1.06 -6.28 5.57
CA ALA A 617 -1.29 -5.36 4.46
C ALA A 617 -0.75 -3.95 4.75
N ASN A 618 -0.99 -3.41 5.95
CA ASN A 618 -0.50 -2.10 6.37
C ASN A 618 1.02 -1.99 6.24
N GLN A 619 1.75 -2.99 6.78
CA GLN A 619 3.21 -2.99 6.78
C GLN A 619 3.79 -3.23 5.39
N LEU A 620 3.16 -4.08 4.58
CA LEU A 620 3.60 -4.35 3.20
C LEU A 620 3.38 -3.15 2.27
N ILE A 621 2.26 -2.45 2.41
CA ILE A 621 1.99 -1.21 1.68
C ILE A 621 2.96 -0.12 2.12
N GLN A 622 3.28 -0.01 3.41
CA GLN A 622 4.30 0.93 3.90
C GLN A 622 5.67 0.62 3.27
N CYS A 623 6.11 -0.64 3.25
CA CYS A 623 7.34 -1.04 2.56
C CYS A 623 7.32 -0.66 1.07
N ALA A 624 6.25 -1.01 0.36
CA ALA A 624 6.13 -0.75 -1.08
C ALA A 624 6.20 0.75 -1.39
N SER A 625 5.53 1.59 -0.59
CA SER A 625 5.58 3.04 -0.75
C SER A 625 6.91 3.65 -0.33
N ASN A 626 7.56 3.16 0.74
CA ASN A 626 8.92 3.57 1.09
C ASN A 626 9.89 3.36 -0.08
N VAL A 627 9.85 2.16 -0.70
CA VAL A 627 10.70 1.79 -1.83
C VAL A 627 10.40 2.64 -3.07
N LEU A 628 9.11 2.89 -3.36
CA LEU A 628 8.70 3.75 -4.48
C LEU A 628 9.15 5.21 -4.30
N THR A 629 9.02 5.77 -3.09
CA THR A 629 9.50 7.12 -2.78
C THR A 629 11.01 7.21 -2.93
N ALA A 630 11.74 6.23 -2.38
CA ALA A 630 13.20 6.20 -2.39
C ALA A 630 13.80 6.10 -3.79
N VAL A 631 13.21 5.32 -4.71
CA VAL A 631 13.73 5.20 -6.07
C VAL A 631 13.48 6.47 -6.90
N ASN A 632 12.37 7.18 -6.64
CA ASN A 632 11.99 8.41 -7.36
C ASN A 632 12.64 9.69 -6.80
N GLY A 633 12.99 9.72 -5.51
CA GLY A 633 13.60 10.88 -4.85
C GLY A 633 14.82 11.46 -5.61
N PRO A 634 15.84 10.65 -5.97
CA PRO A 634 17.00 11.13 -6.71
C PRO A 634 16.67 11.60 -8.13
N LEU A 635 15.70 10.96 -8.81
CA LEU A 635 15.28 11.34 -10.16
C LEU A 635 14.56 12.70 -10.20
N GLN A 636 13.99 13.11 -9.08
CA GLN A 636 13.26 14.37 -8.91
C GLN A 636 14.04 15.43 -8.15
N GLU A 637 15.33 15.20 -7.89
CA GLU A 637 16.23 16.10 -7.15
C GLU A 637 15.73 16.44 -5.74
N ARG A 638 14.98 15.51 -5.14
CA ARG A 638 14.45 15.61 -3.76
C ARG A 638 15.38 15.00 -2.73
N THR A 639 16.27 14.12 -3.18
CA THR A 639 17.32 13.46 -2.40
C THR A 639 18.57 13.34 -3.26
N SER A 640 19.74 13.24 -2.64
CA SER A 640 21.00 13.01 -3.37
C SER A 640 21.10 11.58 -3.90
N THR A 641 21.87 11.39 -4.97
CA THR A 641 22.30 10.05 -5.39
C THR A 641 23.41 9.58 -4.44
N LEU A 642 23.28 8.37 -3.91
CA LEU A 642 24.24 7.81 -2.95
C LEU A 642 25.56 7.42 -3.63
N ASP A 643 26.69 7.58 -2.94
CA ASP A 643 28.05 7.35 -3.44
C ASP A 643 28.27 5.89 -3.86
N LEU A 644 27.69 4.94 -3.11
CA LEU A 644 27.78 3.52 -3.44
C LEU A 644 27.07 3.19 -4.75
N ASP A 645 25.93 3.84 -4.99
CA ASP A 645 25.21 3.72 -6.25
C ASP A 645 25.98 4.43 -7.38
N TYR A 646 26.52 5.62 -7.11
CA TYR A 646 27.35 6.35 -8.06
C TYR A 646 28.55 5.54 -8.52
N SER A 647 29.25 4.90 -7.60
CA SER A 647 30.41 4.04 -7.89
C SER A 647 30.01 2.75 -8.62
N ARG A 648 28.91 2.09 -8.23
CA ARG A 648 28.39 0.88 -8.91
C ARG A 648 28.00 1.15 -10.36
N ALA A 649 27.38 2.30 -10.65
CA ALA A 649 26.99 2.68 -12.03
C ALA A 649 28.19 2.98 -12.94
N ASN A 650 29.32 3.38 -12.36
CA ASN A 650 30.53 3.77 -13.09
C ASN A 650 31.64 2.72 -13.00
N ALA A 651 31.40 1.59 -12.34
CA ALA A 651 32.32 0.46 -12.30
C ALA A 651 32.44 -0.17 -13.69
N VAL A 652 33.66 -0.35 -14.17
CA VAL A 652 33.93 -0.98 -15.48
C VAL A 652 33.41 -2.42 -15.45
N PRO A 653 32.55 -2.83 -16.40
CA PRO A 653 32.06 -4.21 -16.49
C PRO A 653 33.22 -5.22 -16.53
N THR A 654 33.09 -6.31 -15.79
CA THR A 654 34.14 -7.35 -15.71
C THR A 654 34.29 -8.13 -17.02
N ASP A 655 33.20 -8.27 -17.76
CA ASP A 655 33.20 -8.78 -19.13
C ASP A 655 33.21 -7.57 -20.07
N TYR A 656 34.34 -7.36 -20.75
CA TYR A 656 34.40 -6.47 -21.91
C TYR A 656 33.57 -7.13 -23.02
N ASP A 657 32.24 -7.01 -22.93
CA ASP A 657 31.39 -7.35 -24.04
C ASP A 657 31.72 -6.36 -25.16
N THR A 658 32.43 -6.86 -26.17
CA THR A 658 32.72 -6.15 -27.42
C THR A 658 31.47 -5.95 -28.27
N ASP A 659 30.30 -6.32 -27.75
CA ASP A 659 29.01 -6.10 -28.37
C ASP A 659 28.76 -4.59 -28.49
N LEU A 660 28.58 -4.15 -29.74
CA LEU A 660 28.12 -2.79 -30.08
C LEU A 660 26.73 -2.46 -29.50
N GLU A 661 26.01 -3.47 -28.98
CA GLU A 661 24.73 -3.28 -28.27
C GLU A 661 24.90 -3.05 -26.76
N SER A 662 26.13 -3.12 -26.22
CA SER A 662 26.39 -2.76 -24.83
C SER A 662 26.00 -1.29 -24.59
N PRO A 663 25.19 -0.95 -23.57
CA PRO A 663 24.87 0.43 -23.24
C PRO A 663 26.12 1.29 -23.04
N TRP A 664 27.21 0.67 -22.55
CA TRP A 664 28.51 1.32 -22.32
C TRP A 664 29.22 1.78 -23.59
N SER A 665 28.97 1.14 -24.75
CA SER A 665 29.55 1.50 -26.04
C SER A 665 28.67 2.47 -26.85
N ASN A 666 27.46 2.76 -26.37
CA ASN A 666 26.51 3.62 -27.07
C ASN A 666 26.74 5.12 -26.78
N THR A 667 27.44 5.78 -27.70
CA THR A 667 27.71 7.23 -27.66
C THR A 667 26.45 8.11 -27.77
N ASN A 668 25.32 7.57 -28.25
CA ASN A 668 24.05 8.32 -28.28
C ASN A 668 23.31 8.28 -26.94
N LEU A 669 23.59 7.28 -26.08
CA LEU A 669 23.01 7.16 -24.74
C LEU A 669 23.77 7.99 -23.69
N PHE A 670 25.10 8.05 -23.80
CA PHE A 670 25.96 8.67 -22.78
C PHE A 670 27.01 9.65 -23.32
N GLY A 671 27.10 9.88 -24.64
CA GLY A 671 28.12 10.73 -25.25
C GLY A 671 27.70 12.19 -25.43
N GLY A 672 28.70 13.08 -25.54
CA GLY A 672 28.51 14.49 -25.88
C GLY A 672 28.84 15.52 -24.79
N GLY A 673 29.46 15.13 -23.68
CA GLY A 673 29.86 16.04 -22.60
C GLY A 673 31.16 15.64 -21.92
N ASP A 674 31.55 16.38 -20.87
CA ASP A 674 32.69 16.07 -20.01
C ASP A 674 32.44 14.80 -19.18
N GLU A 675 33.52 14.20 -18.65
CA GLU A 675 33.45 12.91 -17.92
C GLU A 675 32.41 12.90 -16.79
N ALA A 676 32.29 14.01 -16.04
CA ALA A 676 31.29 14.17 -14.99
C ALA A 676 29.84 14.10 -15.50
N SER A 677 29.55 14.68 -16.68
CA SER A 677 28.22 14.57 -17.28
C SER A 677 27.89 13.14 -17.71
N VAL A 678 28.88 12.40 -18.23
CA VAL A 678 28.73 10.99 -18.63
C VAL A 678 28.39 10.12 -17.42
N GLU A 679 29.12 10.28 -16.32
CA GLU A 679 28.89 9.55 -15.07
C GLU A 679 27.52 9.86 -14.44
N LYS A 680 27.10 11.14 -14.47
CA LYS A 680 25.76 11.54 -14.04
C LYS A 680 24.67 10.89 -14.90
N ASN A 681 24.84 10.88 -16.21
CA ASN A 681 23.88 10.28 -17.14
C ASN A 681 23.73 8.77 -16.94
N ARG A 682 24.82 8.04 -16.68
CA ARG A 682 24.77 6.61 -16.33
C ARG A 682 23.97 6.35 -15.06
N ASN A 683 24.18 7.16 -14.02
CA ASN A 683 23.44 7.04 -12.77
C ASN A 683 21.94 7.26 -12.96
N ILE A 684 21.56 8.32 -13.68
CA ILE A 684 20.15 8.60 -13.99
C ILE A 684 19.55 7.45 -14.80
N TYR A 685 20.29 6.88 -15.76
CA TYR A 685 19.83 5.75 -16.56
C TYR A 685 19.50 4.52 -15.69
N TYR A 686 20.43 4.06 -14.85
CA TYR A 686 20.21 2.90 -14.00
C TYR A 686 19.13 3.16 -12.93
N GLN A 687 19.08 4.38 -12.40
CA GLN A 687 18.02 4.78 -11.46
C GLN A 687 16.64 4.74 -12.11
N LYS A 688 16.51 5.24 -13.36
CA LYS A 688 15.26 5.22 -14.11
C LYS A 688 14.82 3.80 -14.47
N GLN A 689 15.75 2.93 -14.85
CA GLN A 689 15.44 1.52 -15.12
C GLN A 689 14.85 0.85 -13.88
N LEU A 690 15.52 0.99 -12.73
CA LEU A 690 15.04 0.44 -11.47
C LEU A 690 13.69 1.05 -11.05
N ALA A 691 13.48 2.36 -11.25
CA ALA A 691 12.22 3.02 -10.93
C ALA A 691 11.03 2.41 -11.71
N ASN A 692 11.23 2.11 -13.00
CA ASN A 692 10.21 1.46 -13.81
C ASN A 692 9.89 0.03 -13.34
N GLU A 693 10.93 -0.75 -13.02
CA GLU A 693 10.78 -2.11 -12.49
C GLU A 693 10.02 -2.12 -11.15
N ILE A 694 10.43 -1.23 -10.23
CA ILE A 694 9.79 -1.06 -8.92
C ILE A 694 8.34 -0.59 -9.08
N ASN A 695 8.05 0.36 -9.98
CA ASN A 695 6.69 0.85 -10.17
C ASN A 695 5.73 -0.29 -10.61
N SER A 696 6.19 -1.15 -11.52
CA SER A 696 5.44 -2.35 -11.95
C SER A 696 5.24 -3.35 -10.81
N GLN A 697 6.29 -3.60 -10.03
CA GLN A 697 6.24 -4.53 -8.90
C GLN A 697 5.34 -4.01 -7.77
N VAL A 698 5.39 -2.72 -7.45
CA VAL A 698 4.51 -2.07 -6.45
C VAL A 698 3.04 -2.11 -6.88
N THR A 699 2.76 -1.92 -8.18
CA THR A 699 1.40 -2.07 -8.72
C THR A 699 0.89 -3.50 -8.51
N SER A 700 1.75 -4.50 -8.74
CA SER A 700 1.42 -5.91 -8.48
C SER A 700 1.18 -6.19 -7.00
N ILE A 701 2.02 -5.64 -6.10
CA ILE A 701 1.85 -5.73 -4.64
C ILE A 701 0.49 -5.17 -4.22
N ILE A 702 0.15 -3.96 -4.70
CA ILE A 702 -1.12 -3.31 -4.39
C ILE A 702 -2.30 -4.16 -4.87
N SER A 703 -2.22 -4.75 -6.06
CA SER A 703 -3.25 -5.65 -6.58
C SER A 703 -3.47 -6.87 -5.68
N LEU A 704 -2.38 -7.55 -5.28
CA LEU A 704 -2.43 -8.72 -4.40
C LEU A 704 -2.99 -8.38 -3.00
N ILE A 705 -2.60 -7.24 -2.45
CA ILE A 705 -3.11 -6.79 -1.14
C ILE A 705 -4.58 -6.38 -1.25
N THR A 706 -4.95 -5.70 -2.34
CA THR A 706 -6.34 -5.32 -2.59
C THR A 706 -7.23 -6.55 -2.67
N SER A 707 -6.85 -7.56 -3.47
CA SER A 707 -7.64 -8.80 -3.58
C SER A 707 -7.73 -9.54 -2.26
N SER A 708 -6.63 -9.57 -1.49
CA SER A 708 -6.60 -10.20 -0.16
C SER A 708 -7.59 -9.53 0.80
N LEU A 709 -7.62 -8.20 0.85
CA LEU A 709 -8.53 -7.45 1.72
C LEU A 709 -9.98 -7.50 1.22
N ASN A 710 -10.20 -7.45 -0.10
CA ASN A 710 -11.55 -7.39 -0.68
C ASN A 710 -12.41 -8.61 -0.35
N ILE A 711 -11.79 -9.78 -0.16
CA ILE A 711 -12.47 -11.01 0.29
C ILE A 711 -13.21 -10.81 1.62
N HIS A 712 -12.71 -9.91 2.47
CA HIS A 712 -13.26 -9.68 3.80
C HIS A 712 -14.22 -8.47 3.87
N LEU A 713 -14.34 -7.68 2.81
CA LEU A 713 -15.15 -6.46 2.80
C LEU A 713 -16.53 -6.72 2.21
N ASN A 714 -17.53 -6.02 2.75
CA ASN A 714 -18.90 -6.08 2.28
C ASN A 714 -19.43 -4.66 2.03
N ILE A 715 -20.59 -4.54 1.37
CA ILE A 715 -21.18 -3.26 0.98
C ILE A 715 -21.33 -2.33 2.20
N GLY A 716 -20.77 -1.13 2.09
CA GLY A 716 -20.71 -0.10 3.12
C GLY A 716 -19.47 -0.17 4.02
N GLN A 717 -18.68 -1.25 3.94
CA GLN A 717 -17.48 -1.43 4.74
C GLN A 717 -16.25 -0.85 4.04
N ASN A 718 -15.34 -0.27 4.83
CA ASN A 718 -14.05 0.19 4.35
C ASN A 718 -12.87 -0.38 5.15
N SER A 719 -11.72 -0.46 4.49
CA SER A 719 -10.42 -0.71 5.09
C SER A 719 -9.52 0.47 4.78
N ILE A 720 -8.90 1.03 5.81
CA ILE A 720 -8.01 2.20 5.70
C ILE A 720 -6.60 1.79 6.10
N ILE A 721 -5.67 2.09 5.21
CA ILE A 721 -4.23 1.97 5.41
C ILE A 721 -3.70 3.40 5.47
N ASN A 722 -3.30 3.85 6.66
CA ASN A 722 -2.78 5.20 6.87
C ASN A 722 -1.35 5.10 7.42
N THR A 723 -0.38 5.43 6.58
CA THR A 723 1.05 5.37 6.91
C THR A 723 1.70 6.72 6.65
N SER A 724 2.96 6.90 7.07
CA SER A 724 3.70 8.13 6.80
C SER A 724 4.02 8.38 5.32
N GLN A 725 3.98 7.36 4.45
CA GLN A 725 4.31 7.49 3.02
C GLN A 725 3.12 7.34 2.08
N THR A 726 2.04 6.72 2.54
CA THR A 726 0.86 6.48 1.70
C THR A 726 -0.41 6.38 2.52
N TYR A 727 -1.49 6.87 1.94
CA TYR A 727 -2.86 6.68 2.40
C TYR A 727 -3.59 5.85 1.35
N MET A 728 -4.24 4.78 1.77
CA MET A 728 -5.10 3.98 0.90
C MET A 728 -6.40 3.67 1.62
N SER A 729 -7.51 3.82 0.90
CA SER A 729 -8.85 3.43 1.34
C SER A 729 -9.43 2.45 0.33
N LEU A 730 -9.88 1.29 0.81
CA LEU A 730 -10.63 0.31 0.03
C LEU A 730 -12.04 0.21 0.60
N GLU A 731 -13.05 0.57 -0.17
CA GLU A 731 -14.45 0.59 0.26
C GLU A 731 -15.31 -0.21 -0.72
N THR A 732 -16.09 -1.17 -0.22
CA THR A 732 -17.05 -1.89 -1.06
C THR A 732 -18.38 -1.14 -1.05
N ILE A 733 -18.93 -0.83 -2.22
CA ILE A 733 -20.15 -0.04 -2.38
C ILE A 733 -21.10 -0.64 -3.41
N SER A 734 -22.38 -0.22 -3.37
CA SER A 734 -23.30 -0.47 -4.47
C SER A 734 -22.99 0.46 -5.64
N THR A 735 -23.18 -0.02 -6.87
CA THR A 735 -23.05 0.77 -8.10
C THR A 735 -23.87 2.06 -8.06
N ASP A 736 -25.10 2.00 -7.54
CA ASP A 736 -26.01 3.15 -7.40
C ASP A 736 -25.45 4.28 -6.53
N SER A 737 -24.57 3.96 -5.57
CA SER A 737 -24.01 4.94 -4.63
C SER A 737 -22.80 5.71 -5.20
N LEU A 738 -22.37 5.39 -6.43
CA LEU A 738 -21.24 6.04 -7.07
C LEU A 738 -21.58 7.45 -7.55
N SER A 739 -22.82 7.68 -7.97
CA SER A 739 -23.30 8.97 -8.49
C SER A 739 -23.14 10.08 -7.45
N ASN A 740 -22.51 11.20 -7.83
CA ASN A 740 -22.23 12.35 -6.95
C ASN A 740 -21.38 12.04 -5.70
N LYS A 741 -20.69 10.90 -5.66
CA LYS A 741 -19.88 10.51 -4.50
C LYS A 741 -18.66 11.41 -4.34
N ILE A 742 -18.38 11.81 -3.11
CA ILE A 742 -17.15 12.54 -2.74
C ILE A 742 -16.26 11.59 -1.94
N VAL A 743 -15.09 11.28 -2.47
CA VAL A 743 -14.06 10.49 -1.80
C VAL A 743 -13.04 11.44 -1.22
N LYS A 744 -13.01 11.58 0.11
CA LYS A 744 -12.03 12.41 0.81
C LYS A 744 -10.82 11.59 1.22
N GLN A 745 -9.64 12.16 1.08
CA GLN A 745 -8.37 11.62 1.53
C GLN A 745 -7.74 12.56 2.59
N ILE A 746 -6.46 12.36 2.90
CA ILE A 746 -5.70 13.20 3.84
C ILE A 746 -5.24 14.50 3.14
N GLY A 747 -5.13 15.61 3.89
CA GLY A 747 -4.48 16.83 3.41
C GLY A 747 -5.21 17.53 2.27
N ASN A 748 -6.53 17.68 2.37
CA ASN A 748 -7.45 18.28 1.38
C ASN A 748 -7.62 17.51 0.06
N ALA A 749 -6.87 16.42 -0.16
CA ALA A 749 -7.06 15.59 -1.35
C ALA A 749 -8.50 15.03 -1.40
N GLN A 750 -9.13 15.13 -2.57
CA GLN A 750 -10.49 14.63 -2.77
C GLN A 750 -10.75 14.30 -4.24
N PHE A 751 -11.65 13.34 -4.46
CA PHE A 751 -12.28 13.05 -5.75
C PHE A 751 -13.77 13.35 -5.65
N HIS A 752 -14.29 14.11 -6.60
CA HIS A 752 -15.71 14.36 -6.78
C HIS A 752 -16.18 13.70 -8.06
N ILE A 753 -16.97 12.66 -7.88
CA ILE A 753 -17.49 11.81 -8.93
C ILE A 753 -18.80 12.43 -9.46
N PRO A 754 -18.99 12.58 -10.78
CA PRO A 754 -20.17 13.22 -11.38
C PRO A 754 -21.46 12.39 -11.23
N SER A 755 -22.60 12.98 -11.56
CA SER A 755 -23.92 12.33 -11.45
C SER A 755 -24.16 11.25 -12.50
N ASP A 756 -23.68 11.44 -13.73
CA ASP A 756 -24.05 10.63 -14.89
C ASP A 756 -22.93 9.65 -15.23
N ILE A 757 -22.84 8.55 -14.48
CA ILE A 757 -21.88 7.48 -14.74
C ILE A 757 -22.61 6.26 -15.25
N ASN A 758 -22.27 5.87 -16.48
CA ASN A 758 -22.76 4.63 -17.07
C ASN A 758 -21.65 3.58 -16.93
N LEU A 759 -21.73 2.76 -15.89
CA LEU A 759 -20.87 1.58 -15.76
C LEU A 759 -21.42 0.52 -16.70
N ASN A 760 -20.57 0.00 -17.59
CA ASN A 760 -20.93 -1.05 -18.54
C ASN A 760 -20.97 -2.44 -17.84
N THR A 761 -21.57 -2.49 -16.65
CA THR A 761 -21.72 -3.69 -15.83
C THR A 761 -23.15 -4.18 -15.97
N ASN A 762 -23.32 -5.34 -16.61
CA ASN A 762 -24.63 -5.93 -16.90
C ASN A 762 -25.40 -6.42 -15.65
N ASP A 763 -24.81 -6.30 -14.45
CA ASP A 763 -25.40 -6.77 -13.20
C ASP A 763 -25.44 -5.65 -12.15
N ASN A 764 -26.51 -5.64 -11.35
CA ASN A 764 -26.64 -4.86 -10.11
C ASN A 764 -25.66 -5.39 -9.04
N SER A 765 -24.36 -5.29 -9.31
CA SER A 765 -23.27 -5.86 -8.51
C SER A 765 -22.64 -4.83 -7.58
N SER A 766 -22.11 -5.29 -6.44
CA SER A 766 -21.19 -4.50 -5.61
C SER A 766 -19.88 -4.26 -6.35
N ILE A 767 -19.30 -3.07 -6.18
CA ILE A 767 -17.98 -2.68 -6.69
C ILE A 767 -17.08 -2.25 -5.53
N SER A 768 -15.77 -2.35 -5.71
CA SER A 768 -14.80 -1.90 -4.70
C SER A 768 -14.08 -0.65 -5.19
N LEU A 769 -14.20 0.42 -4.42
CA LEU A 769 -13.59 1.71 -4.68
C LEU A 769 -12.26 1.78 -3.93
N ARG A 770 -11.15 1.85 -4.67
CA ARG A 770 -9.81 1.97 -4.11
C ARG A 770 -9.28 3.38 -4.38
N SER A 771 -9.12 4.18 -3.33
CA SER A 771 -8.48 5.49 -3.40
C SER A 771 -7.11 5.43 -2.74
N LYS A 772 -6.10 6.03 -3.36
CA LYS A 772 -4.72 6.04 -2.87
C LYS A 772 -4.13 7.45 -2.99
N MET A 773 -3.24 7.80 -2.06
CA MET A 773 -2.40 9.00 -2.09
C MET A 773 -0.98 8.63 -1.69
N ASP A 774 0.00 9.00 -2.50
CA ASP A 774 1.43 8.82 -2.22
C ASP A 774 2.13 10.16 -2.01
N VAL A 775 3.17 10.15 -1.18
CA VAL A 775 3.93 11.37 -0.83
C VAL A 775 4.63 12.03 -2.02
N LEU A 776 4.94 11.27 -3.07
CA LEU A 776 5.70 11.70 -4.23
C LEU A 776 5.12 11.09 -5.49
N ALA A 777 4.91 11.92 -6.51
CA ALA A 777 4.61 11.42 -7.85
C ALA A 777 5.76 10.58 -8.39
N SER A 778 5.47 9.49 -9.10
CA SER A 778 6.53 8.74 -9.80
C SER A 778 7.26 9.63 -10.80
N PHE A 779 8.52 9.33 -11.08
CA PHE A 779 9.26 10.04 -12.11
C PHE A 779 8.67 9.69 -13.48
N GLY A 780 8.33 10.71 -14.26
CA GLY A 780 7.98 10.56 -15.67
C GLY A 780 8.76 11.55 -16.52
N SER A 781 8.74 11.34 -17.83
CA SER A 781 9.50 12.18 -18.75
C SER A 781 8.87 13.58 -18.89
N PHE A 782 9.66 14.62 -18.60
CA PHE A 782 9.36 16.04 -18.89
C PHE A 782 8.24 16.73 -18.06
N SER A 783 7.96 16.27 -16.83
CA SER A 783 6.92 16.86 -15.96
C SER A 783 7.46 17.48 -14.68
N ASN A 784 7.01 18.70 -14.34
CA ASN A 784 7.36 19.41 -13.10
C ASN A 784 6.52 18.94 -11.89
N THR A 785 6.53 17.63 -11.63
CA THR A 785 5.71 16.94 -10.61
C THR A 785 6.46 16.65 -9.31
N ASN A 786 7.74 17.03 -9.21
CA ASN A 786 8.65 16.74 -8.08
C ASN A 786 8.18 17.27 -6.71
N LEU A 787 7.30 18.26 -6.69
CA LEU A 787 6.71 18.88 -5.50
C LEU A 787 5.24 18.53 -5.30
N SER A 788 4.70 17.60 -6.10
CA SER A 788 3.32 17.15 -6.00
C SER A 788 3.20 15.82 -5.29
N ARG A 789 2.14 15.69 -4.50
CA ARG A 789 1.61 14.39 -4.10
C ARG A 789 1.01 13.69 -5.33
N SER A 790 0.90 12.37 -5.28
CA SER A 790 0.17 11.59 -6.30
C SER A 790 -1.12 11.09 -5.69
N ILE A 791 -2.22 11.15 -6.43
CA ILE A 791 -3.51 10.59 -6.02
C ILE A 791 -4.05 9.67 -7.11
N SER A 792 -4.70 8.57 -6.73
CA SER A 792 -5.37 7.69 -7.67
C SER A 792 -6.68 7.16 -7.13
N LEU A 793 -7.58 6.83 -8.05
CA LEU A 793 -8.87 6.22 -7.76
C LEU A 793 -9.11 5.13 -8.79
N SER A 794 -9.27 3.89 -8.34
CA SER A 794 -9.64 2.75 -9.17
C SER A 794 -11.00 2.21 -8.73
N ILE A 795 -11.81 1.78 -9.69
CA ILE A 795 -13.01 0.98 -9.44
C ILE A 795 -12.68 -0.45 -9.80
N ILE A 796 -12.99 -1.38 -8.92
CA ILE A 796 -12.62 -2.78 -9.04
C ILE A 796 -13.90 -3.60 -9.01
N ASP A 797 -14.00 -4.56 -9.93
CA ASP A 797 -15.12 -5.48 -9.99
C ASP A 797 -15.02 -6.58 -8.89
N GLN A 798 -15.94 -7.54 -8.93
CA GLN A 798 -15.95 -8.66 -7.98
C GLN A 798 -14.82 -9.67 -8.23
N ASN A 799 -14.24 -9.70 -9.43
CA ASN A 799 -13.14 -10.59 -9.79
C ASN A 799 -11.77 -9.98 -9.42
N GLY A 800 -11.74 -8.70 -9.04
CA GLY A 800 -10.51 -7.98 -8.73
C GLY A 800 -9.94 -7.21 -9.92
N ASP A 801 -10.68 -7.10 -11.03
CA ASP A 801 -10.28 -6.41 -12.25
C ASP A 801 -10.71 -4.93 -12.22
N GLU A 802 -9.86 -4.04 -12.74
CA GLU A 802 -10.16 -2.61 -12.80
C GLU A 802 -11.18 -2.29 -13.90
N ILE A 803 -12.24 -1.58 -13.53
CA ILE A 803 -13.29 -1.10 -14.43
C ILE A 803 -12.90 0.29 -14.93
N SER A 804 -12.62 0.40 -16.23
CA SER A 804 -12.45 1.69 -16.88
C SER A 804 -13.80 2.28 -17.30
N PHE A 805 -13.98 3.58 -17.07
CA PHE A 805 -15.08 4.35 -17.66
C PHE A 805 -14.57 5.75 -18.05
N LYS A 806 -15.18 6.32 -19.08
CA LYS A 806 -14.87 7.67 -19.55
C LYS A 806 -16.10 8.55 -19.37
N VAL A 807 -15.86 9.77 -18.93
CA VAL A 807 -16.90 10.78 -18.76
C VAL A 807 -16.67 11.90 -19.78
N ASN A 808 -17.77 12.52 -20.23
CA ASN A 808 -17.71 13.65 -21.16
C ASN A 808 -17.13 14.90 -20.47
N GLU A 809 -16.54 15.81 -21.24
CA GLU A 809 -15.92 17.06 -20.72
C GLU A 809 -16.89 17.92 -19.90
N ASN A 810 -18.17 17.97 -20.28
CA ASN A 810 -19.20 18.72 -19.57
C ASN A 810 -19.57 18.14 -18.20
N ASN A 811 -19.18 16.89 -17.90
CA ASN A 811 -19.45 16.22 -16.64
C ASN A 811 -18.16 15.60 -16.08
N SER A 812 -17.09 16.39 -15.99
CA SER A 812 -15.77 15.92 -15.58
C SER A 812 -15.69 15.54 -14.10
N ILE A 813 -14.79 14.60 -13.80
CA ILE A 813 -14.40 14.21 -12.44
C ILE A 813 -13.51 15.32 -11.88
N LYS A 814 -13.92 15.93 -10.77
CA LYS A 814 -13.09 16.98 -10.13
C LYS A 814 -12.19 16.35 -9.09
N LEU A 815 -10.91 16.68 -9.11
CA LEU A 815 -9.95 16.17 -8.14
C LEU A 815 -9.03 17.28 -7.62
N ILE A 816 -8.72 17.23 -6.33
CA ILE A 816 -7.79 18.17 -5.67
C ILE A 816 -6.50 17.43 -5.34
N ILE A 817 -5.38 17.90 -5.88
CA ILE A 817 -4.05 17.32 -5.67
C ILE A 817 -3.24 18.25 -4.77
N PRO A 818 -2.94 17.85 -3.52
CA PRO A 818 -2.09 18.64 -2.63
C PRO A 818 -0.63 18.62 -3.09
N ARG A 819 0.11 19.66 -2.71
CA ARG A 819 1.56 19.76 -2.91
C ARG A 819 2.31 19.41 -1.63
N ASP A 820 3.62 19.22 -1.75
CA ASP A 820 4.50 19.01 -0.61
C ASP A 820 4.50 20.26 0.31
N PRO A 821 4.32 20.12 1.63
CA PRO A 821 4.24 21.24 2.57
C PRO A 821 5.55 22.03 2.70
N ASN A 822 6.69 21.45 2.29
CA ASN A 822 7.99 22.10 2.27
C ASN A 822 8.27 22.83 0.95
N LEU A 823 7.27 22.95 0.06
CA LEU A 823 7.32 23.82 -1.11
C LEU A 823 7.65 25.26 -0.69
N LEU A 824 8.77 25.77 -1.19
CA LEU A 824 9.15 27.17 -1.00
C LEU A 824 8.29 28.05 -1.91
N ILE A 825 7.35 28.78 -1.32
CA ILE A 825 6.54 29.77 -2.02
C ILE A 825 7.33 31.08 -2.05
N SER A 826 7.72 31.53 -3.24
CA SER A 826 8.40 32.82 -3.40
C SER A 826 7.52 33.95 -2.88
N SER A 827 8.12 34.92 -2.18
CA SER A 827 7.44 36.16 -1.79
C SER A 827 6.91 36.89 -3.03
N MET A 828 5.83 37.67 -2.87
CA MET A 828 5.38 38.53 -3.95
C MET A 828 6.44 39.60 -4.25
N TYR A 829 6.61 39.97 -5.51
CA TYR A 829 7.58 40.96 -5.95
C TYR A 829 6.95 42.34 -5.96
N LEU A 830 7.52 43.30 -5.20
CA LEU A 830 7.07 44.67 -5.17
C LEU A 830 7.36 45.39 -6.51
N GLN A 831 6.32 45.90 -7.16
CA GLN A 831 6.42 46.69 -8.39
C GLN A 831 6.45 48.18 -8.07
N ASN A 832 7.62 48.81 -8.26
CA ASN A 832 7.84 50.24 -8.05
C ASN A 832 7.35 51.07 -9.24
N VAL A 833 6.02 51.21 -9.36
CA VAL A 833 5.35 51.92 -10.46
C VAL A 833 5.13 53.40 -10.19
N THR A 834 5.24 53.84 -8.94
CA THR A 834 5.02 55.24 -8.52
C THR A 834 6.25 56.16 -8.69
N SER A 835 7.46 55.61 -8.86
CA SER A 835 8.73 56.35 -8.72
C SER A 835 9.54 56.54 -10.01
N ILE A 836 8.97 56.28 -11.19
CA ILE A 836 9.66 56.57 -12.46
C ILE A 836 9.62 58.08 -12.69
N ASN A 837 10.75 58.75 -12.43
CA ASN A 837 10.98 60.15 -12.73
C ASN A 837 10.39 60.51 -14.10
N SER A 838 9.54 61.54 -14.07
CA SER A 838 8.63 62.07 -15.07
C SER A 838 9.28 62.62 -16.35
N THR A 839 10.30 61.95 -16.88
CA THR A 839 10.87 62.26 -18.19
C THR A 839 11.01 60.99 -19.02
N ILE A 840 10.03 60.85 -19.92
CA ILE A 840 10.02 60.00 -21.12
C ILE A 840 9.72 58.51 -20.86
N ASN A 841 8.43 58.21 -20.64
CA ASN A 841 7.62 57.28 -21.43
C ASN A 841 6.19 57.21 -20.84
N ASN A 842 5.21 57.80 -21.53
CA ASN A 842 3.77 57.65 -21.23
C ASN A 842 3.35 56.19 -21.51
N LEU A 843 3.66 55.26 -20.61
CA LEU A 843 3.26 53.86 -20.74
C LEU A 843 1.80 53.72 -20.32
N LEU A 844 0.95 53.27 -21.25
CA LEU A 844 -0.47 53.05 -21.01
C LEU A 844 -0.74 51.90 -20.02
N PHE A 845 0.17 50.92 -19.97
CA PHE A 845 0.15 49.76 -19.10
C PHE A 845 1.55 49.50 -18.56
N ASN A 846 1.64 48.95 -17.36
CA ASN A 846 2.86 48.29 -16.88
C ASN A 846 2.89 46.86 -17.47
N TYR A 847 3.70 46.66 -18.49
CA TYR A 847 3.81 45.37 -19.21
C TYR A 847 4.82 44.43 -18.57
N HIS A 848 4.46 43.16 -18.55
CA HIS A 848 5.24 42.06 -18.01
C HIS A 848 5.38 40.96 -19.05
N TYR A 849 6.55 40.34 -19.12
CA TYR A 849 6.85 39.24 -20.02
C TYR A 849 7.05 37.95 -19.23
N ILE A 850 6.37 36.89 -19.64
CA ILE A 850 6.52 35.54 -19.08
C ILE A 850 6.94 34.59 -20.19
N ASN A 851 7.95 33.77 -19.92
CA ASN A 851 8.26 32.62 -20.76
C ASN A 851 7.38 31.42 -20.34
N ILE A 852 6.61 30.88 -21.28
CA ILE A 852 5.73 29.71 -21.07
C ILE A 852 6.12 28.53 -21.96
N THR A 853 7.34 28.52 -22.53
CA THR A 853 7.83 27.37 -23.30
C THR A 853 7.87 26.12 -22.42
N SER A 854 6.93 25.21 -22.67
CA SER A 854 6.80 23.95 -21.97
C SER A 854 6.47 22.84 -22.97
N SER A 855 7.01 21.64 -22.75
CA SER A 855 6.66 20.44 -23.51
C SER A 855 5.27 19.90 -23.15
N LEU A 856 4.73 20.30 -21.99
CA LEU A 856 3.41 19.91 -21.50
C LEU A 856 2.51 21.15 -21.31
N PRO A 857 1.19 21.03 -21.57
CA PRO A 857 0.21 22.08 -21.28
C PRO A 857 0.22 22.53 -19.82
N ILE A 858 0.24 23.84 -19.59
CA ILE A 858 0.30 24.45 -18.25
C ILE A 858 -0.70 25.59 -18.12
N SER A 859 -1.29 25.78 -16.95
CA SER A 859 -2.04 26.99 -16.60
C SER A 859 -1.10 28.08 -16.10
N VAL A 860 -1.52 29.34 -16.22
CA VAL A 860 -0.80 30.50 -15.66
C VAL A 860 -1.70 31.20 -14.66
N HIS A 861 -1.18 31.42 -13.45
CA HIS A 861 -1.90 32.05 -12.35
C HIS A 861 -1.23 33.38 -11.97
N PHE A 862 -2.06 34.39 -11.76
CA PHE A 862 -1.65 35.74 -11.40
C PHE A 862 -2.22 36.09 -10.03
N GLU A 863 -1.34 36.52 -9.13
CA GLU A 863 -1.69 37.06 -7.81
C GLU A 863 -1.18 38.50 -7.72
N ILE A 864 -2.10 39.44 -7.46
CA ILE A 864 -1.79 40.86 -7.32
C ILE A 864 -2.28 41.33 -5.95
N HIS A 865 -1.35 41.69 -5.08
CA HIS A 865 -1.65 42.31 -3.79
C HIS A 865 -1.51 43.83 -3.94
N SER A 866 -2.60 44.56 -3.75
CA SER A 866 -2.57 46.03 -3.82
C SER A 866 -2.27 46.62 -2.46
N LEU A 867 -1.32 47.56 -2.40
CA LEU A 867 -1.06 48.32 -1.17
C LEU A 867 -2.20 49.31 -0.81
N ASN A 868 -3.18 49.49 -1.71
CA ASN A 868 -4.40 50.26 -1.47
C ASN A 868 -5.62 49.49 -2.01
N THR A 869 -6.35 48.84 -1.12
CA THR A 869 -7.51 47.98 -1.43
C THR A 869 -8.68 48.71 -2.09
N ASN A 870 -8.71 50.06 -2.09
CA ASN A 870 -9.75 50.84 -2.76
C ASN A 870 -9.49 51.07 -4.26
N LEU A 871 -8.33 50.64 -4.78
CA LEU A 871 -7.98 50.82 -6.18
C LEU A 871 -8.51 49.68 -7.04
N ALA A 872 -8.86 50.02 -8.29
CA ALA A 872 -9.26 49.06 -9.31
C ALA A 872 -8.22 49.01 -10.43
N TYR A 873 -8.04 47.84 -11.03
CA TYR A 873 -7.06 47.62 -12.09
C TYR A 873 -7.67 46.97 -13.32
N LEU A 874 -7.20 47.38 -14.50
CA LEU A 874 -7.45 46.71 -15.78
C LEU A 874 -6.27 45.80 -16.10
N PHE A 875 -6.56 44.52 -16.35
CA PHE A 875 -5.61 43.50 -16.76
C PHE A 875 -5.91 43.08 -18.20
N ILE A 876 -4.89 43.06 -19.05
CA ILE A 876 -4.97 42.59 -20.43
C ILE A 876 -3.81 41.65 -20.74
N TYR A 877 -3.99 40.70 -21.64
CA TYR A 877 -2.89 39.84 -22.09
C TYR A 877 -2.98 39.45 -23.57
N LYS A 878 -1.83 39.07 -24.11
CA LYS A 878 -1.67 38.49 -25.45
C LYS A 878 -0.49 37.50 -25.47
N PHE A 879 -0.65 36.41 -26.21
CA PHE A 879 0.41 35.44 -26.45
C PHE A 879 1.35 35.90 -27.56
N ASP A 880 2.66 35.66 -27.36
CA ASP A 880 3.76 35.91 -28.30
C ASP A 880 3.96 37.36 -28.79
N GLN A 881 3.05 38.26 -28.46
CA GLN A 881 3.02 39.66 -28.89
C GLN A 881 2.54 40.57 -27.76
N THR A 882 2.91 41.85 -27.82
CA THR A 882 2.47 42.85 -26.84
C THR A 882 0.99 43.19 -27.05
N PRO A 883 0.13 43.13 -26.02
CA PRO A 883 -1.27 43.49 -26.17
C PRO A 883 -1.40 45.00 -26.43
N GLN A 884 -2.29 45.39 -27.35
CA GLN A 884 -2.54 46.80 -27.70
C GLN A 884 -4.02 47.14 -27.61
N LEU A 885 -4.34 48.31 -27.03
CA LEU A 885 -5.72 48.75 -26.80
C LEU A 885 -6.22 49.71 -27.90
N ASN A 886 -5.79 49.53 -29.15
CA ASN A 886 -6.15 50.41 -30.27
C ASN A 886 -7.56 50.12 -30.82
N SER A 887 -8.64 50.52 -30.13
CA SER A 887 -10.05 50.51 -30.61
C SER A 887 -10.64 49.18 -31.15
N SER A 888 -9.86 48.09 -31.27
CA SER A 888 -10.25 46.79 -31.80
C SER A 888 -9.88 45.66 -30.84
N ILE A 889 -10.87 44.86 -30.44
CA ILE A 889 -10.75 43.74 -29.48
C ILE A 889 -9.79 42.65 -29.99
N ASN A 890 -9.54 42.55 -31.31
CA ASN A 890 -8.67 41.52 -31.91
C ASN A 890 -7.17 41.66 -31.56
N LEU A 891 -6.77 42.77 -30.93
CA LEU A 891 -5.37 43.03 -30.52
C LEU A 891 -5.05 42.56 -29.10
N ILE A 892 -6.00 41.91 -28.42
CA ILE A 892 -5.84 41.28 -27.10
C ILE A 892 -6.42 39.86 -27.17
N ASP A 893 -5.87 38.93 -26.40
CA ASP A 893 -6.39 37.56 -26.34
C ASP A 893 -7.36 37.38 -25.16
N GLY A 894 -7.16 38.14 -24.08
CA GLY A 894 -8.12 38.24 -22.98
C GLY A 894 -7.87 39.44 -22.08
N TRP A 895 -8.85 39.73 -21.22
CA TRP A 895 -8.81 40.83 -20.27
C TRP A 895 -9.73 40.57 -19.07
N THR A 896 -9.45 41.25 -17.96
CA THR A 896 -10.34 41.28 -16.79
C THR A 896 -10.19 42.61 -16.04
N MET A 897 -11.15 42.89 -15.16
CA MET A 897 -11.10 44.01 -14.25
C MET A 897 -11.03 43.52 -12.81
N PHE A 898 -10.07 44.05 -12.07
CA PHE A 898 -9.93 43.84 -10.64
C PHE A 898 -10.56 45.02 -9.91
N CYS A 899 -11.82 44.89 -9.52
CA CYS A 899 -12.51 45.89 -8.71
C CYS A 899 -12.42 45.52 -7.21
N PRO A 900 -12.56 46.46 -6.26
CA PRO A 900 -12.46 46.18 -4.82
C PRO A 900 -13.35 45.03 -4.31
N PHE A 901 -14.51 44.78 -4.93
CA PHE A 901 -15.38 43.64 -4.56
C PHE A 901 -14.86 42.27 -5.05
N ASN A 902 -13.87 42.23 -5.95
CA ASN A 902 -13.17 41.02 -6.39
C ASN A 902 -12.02 40.63 -5.45
N LEU A 903 -11.70 41.44 -4.43
CA LEU A 903 -10.67 41.11 -3.44
C LEU A 903 -11.07 39.83 -2.70
N THR A 904 -10.13 38.90 -2.63
CA THR A 904 -10.26 37.73 -1.77
C THR A 904 -10.08 38.16 -0.30
N ASN A 905 -10.41 37.27 0.64
CA ASN A 905 -10.25 37.53 2.08
C ASN A 905 -8.80 37.86 2.50
N ASP A 906 -7.81 37.54 1.66
CA ASP A 906 -6.39 37.78 1.90
C ASP A 906 -5.89 39.08 1.24
N ASP A 907 -6.80 39.96 0.78
CA ASP A 907 -6.52 41.21 0.06
C ASP A 907 -5.77 41.05 -1.28
N VAL A 908 -5.89 39.87 -1.91
CA VAL A 908 -5.24 39.53 -3.19
C VAL A 908 -6.27 39.42 -4.31
N TYR A 909 -5.97 40.04 -5.46
CA TYR A 909 -6.65 39.80 -6.73
C TYR A 909 -6.07 38.58 -7.44
N ARG A 910 -6.93 37.68 -7.93
CA ARG A 910 -6.53 36.46 -8.63
C ARG A 910 -7.12 36.41 -10.04
N TYR A 911 -6.30 36.01 -11.00
CA TYR A 911 -6.74 35.66 -12.36
C TYR A 911 -5.98 34.44 -12.83
N PHE A 912 -6.63 33.58 -13.62
CA PHE A 912 -6.00 32.38 -14.14
C PHE A 912 -6.31 32.22 -15.63
N ILE A 913 -5.34 31.65 -16.34
CA ILE A 913 -5.47 31.19 -17.72
C ILE A 913 -5.32 29.68 -17.67
N ASP A 914 -6.32 28.95 -18.17
CA ASP A 914 -6.31 27.49 -18.19
C ASP A 914 -5.19 26.90 -19.07
N ASN A 915 -4.96 25.60 -18.92
CA ASN A 915 -3.94 24.86 -19.66
C ASN A 915 -4.33 24.52 -21.11
N GLN A 916 -5.53 24.87 -21.59
CA GLN A 916 -5.94 24.67 -22.98
C GLN A 916 -5.54 25.86 -23.86
N GLN A 917 -5.36 27.05 -23.29
CA GLN A 917 -5.01 28.27 -24.01
C GLN A 917 -3.50 28.46 -24.23
N THR A 918 -2.65 27.86 -23.40
CA THR A 918 -1.18 28.00 -23.46
C THR A 918 -0.44 27.12 -24.49
N PRO A 919 -0.95 25.95 -24.94
CA PRO A 919 -0.22 25.07 -25.86
C PRO A 919 0.13 25.75 -27.18
N GLY A 920 1.38 25.58 -27.64
CA GLY A 920 1.87 26.13 -28.91
C GLY A 920 2.40 27.56 -28.84
N HIS A 921 2.24 28.23 -27.70
CA HIS A 921 2.78 29.56 -27.44
C HIS A 921 4.13 29.49 -26.72
N GLN A 922 5.00 30.47 -27.00
CA GLN A 922 6.31 30.56 -26.36
C GLN A 922 6.31 31.56 -25.20
N SER A 923 5.53 32.62 -25.31
CA SER A 923 5.49 33.68 -24.32
C SER A 923 4.10 34.24 -24.09
N LEU A 924 3.91 34.80 -22.89
CA LEU A 924 2.71 35.51 -22.50
C LEU A 924 3.10 36.91 -22.05
N ILE A 925 2.54 37.92 -22.70
CA ILE A 925 2.75 39.33 -22.35
C ILE A 925 1.44 39.88 -21.80
N PHE A 926 1.48 40.42 -20.59
CA PHE A 926 0.31 41.02 -19.96
C PHE A 926 0.60 42.43 -19.46
N GLY A 927 -0.43 43.26 -19.44
CA GLY A 927 -0.38 44.65 -18.99
C GLY A 927 -1.35 44.88 -17.84
N ILE A 928 -0.89 45.59 -16.80
CA ILE A 928 -1.73 46.08 -15.71
C ILE A 928 -1.81 47.61 -15.81
N ARG A 929 -3.00 48.19 -15.60
CA ARG A 929 -3.24 49.64 -15.53
C ARG A 929 -4.18 49.96 -14.38
N GLU A 930 -3.88 50.99 -13.60
CA GLU A 930 -4.81 51.50 -12.57
C GLU A 930 -5.95 52.29 -13.22
N LEU A 931 -7.19 52.07 -12.76
CA LEU A 931 -8.37 52.78 -13.26
C LEU A 931 -8.53 54.12 -12.53
N ASN A 932 -8.90 55.17 -13.27
CA ASN A 932 -9.20 56.47 -12.67
C ASN A 932 -10.56 56.46 -11.94
N SER A 933 -10.82 57.49 -11.12
CA SER A 933 -12.05 57.57 -10.31
C SER A 933 -13.35 57.52 -11.14
N THR A 934 -13.35 58.07 -12.35
CA THR A 934 -14.50 58.04 -13.27
C THR A 934 -14.73 56.63 -13.83
N GLU A 935 -13.65 55.96 -14.26
CA GLU A 935 -13.70 54.58 -14.74
C GLU A 935 -14.13 53.63 -13.63
N MET A 936 -13.56 53.76 -12.44
CA MET A 936 -13.93 52.98 -11.27
C MET A 936 -15.42 53.16 -10.93
N ASN A 937 -15.96 54.38 -10.98
CA ASN A 937 -17.38 54.60 -10.75
C ASN A 937 -18.27 53.98 -11.84
N ASN A 938 -17.84 54.04 -13.10
CA ASN A 938 -18.62 53.53 -14.23
C ASN A 938 -18.63 52.00 -14.31
N TYR A 939 -17.52 51.35 -13.95
CA TYR A 939 -17.32 49.92 -14.17
C TYR A 939 -17.30 49.07 -12.88
N CYS A 940 -16.98 49.65 -11.71
CA CYS A 940 -16.83 48.92 -10.44
C CYS A 940 -17.90 49.23 -9.37
N LEU A 941 -18.72 50.28 -9.49
CA LEU A 941 -19.69 50.65 -8.44
C LEU A 941 -21.14 50.18 -8.68
N ASN A 942 -21.52 49.87 -9.93
CA ASN A 942 -22.88 49.39 -10.22
C ASN A 942 -22.95 47.85 -10.15
N ASN A 943 -23.44 47.34 -9.02
CA ASN A 943 -23.68 45.91 -8.75
C ASN A 943 -24.68 45.22 -9.70
N SER A 944 -25.31 45.95 -10.62
CA SER A 944 -26.26 45.42 -11.59
C SER A 944 -25.68 45.57 -13.00
N SER A 945 -25.35 44.42 -13.61
CA SER A 945 -24.69 44.22 -14.91
C SER A 945 -23.32 44.88 -15.04
N ILE A 946 -22.26 44.07 -14.90
CA ILE A 946 -20.92 44.37 -15.41
C ILE A 946 -21.12 44.86 -16.85
N ASN A 947 -20.81 46.13 -17.14
CA ASN A 947 -20.67 46.57 -18.52
C ASN A 947 -19.49 45.75 -19.09
N THR A 948 -19.81 44.71 -19.87
CA THR A 948 -18.86 43.79 -20.52
C THR A 948 -18.06 44.45 -21.64
N SER A 949 -18.19 45.76 -21.81
CA SER A 949 -17.38 46.54 -22.73
C SER A 949 -16.01 46.83 -22.08
N LEU A 950 -14.95 46.40 -22.75
CA LEU A 950 -13.57 46.81 -22.44
C LEU A 950 -13.52 48.34 -22.26
N PRO A 951 -12.83 48.89 -21.25
CA PRO A 951 -12.63 50.34 -21.13
C PRO A 951 -11.75 50.83 -22.29
N ILE A 952 -12.35 51.26 -23.41
CA ILE A 952 -11.63 51.73 -24.63
C ILE A 952 -11.21 53.19 -24.46
N THR A 953 -10.41 53.49 -23.43
CA THR A 953 -9.79 54.81 -23.29
C THR A 953 -8.28 54.65 -23.34
N ASP A 954 -7.68 55.00 -24.47
CA ASP A 954 -6.22 55.06 -24.70
C ASP A 954 -5.59 56.29 -24.02
N GLU A 955 -6.03 56.62 -22.80
CA GLU A 955 -5.40 57.67 -22.01
C GLU A 955 -4.39 57.07 -21.01
N PRO A 956 -3.13 57.56 -20.99
CA PRO A 956 -2.14 57.11 -20.02
C PRO A 956 -2.52 57.60 -18.62
N PHE A 957 -2.58 56.67 -17.67
CA PHE A 957 -2.83 56.98 -16.25
C PHE A 957 -1.66 56.51 -15.41
N ASN A 958 -1.14 57.41 -14.57
CA ASN A 958 -0.02 57.10 -13.68
C ASN A 958 -0.54 56.36 -12.45
N PHE A 959 0.14 55.29 -12.08
CA PHE A 959 -0.14 54.55 -10.85
C PHE A 959 0.00 55.46 -9.63
N THR A 960 -1.00 55.44 -8.75
CA THR A 960 -0.99 56.18 -7.49
C THR A 960 -0.41 55.36 -6.33
N SER A 961 -0.42 54.02 -6.46
CA SER A 961 0.10 53.09 -5.48
C SER A 961 0.94 51.99 -6.13
N ASN A 962 1.98 51.54 -5.43
CA ASN A 962 2.68 50.31 -5.80
C ASN A 962 1.80 49.08 -5.50
N TYR A 963 2.14 47.96 -6.11
CA TYR A 963 1.50 46.67 -5.89
C TYR A 963 2.55 45.57 -5.85
N GLU A 964 2.21 44.43 -5.26
CA GLU A 964 3.05 43.24 -5.28
C GLU A 964 2.46 42.19 -6.24
N LEU A 965 3.33 41.48 -6.94
CA LEU A 965 2.95 40.55 -7.99
C LEU A 965 3.62 39.20 -7.78
N ARG A 966 2.85 38.13 -7.91
CA ARG A 966 3.35 36.76 -8.01
C ARG A 966 2.71 36.05 -9.20
N ILE A 967 3.52 35.30 -9.93
CA ILE A 967 3.09 34.49 -11.06
C ILE A 967 3.62 33.08 -10.86
N TYR A 968 2.78 32.09 -11.08
CA TYR A 968 3.18 30.68 -11.10
C TYR A 968 2.41 29.92 -12.17
N THR A 969 2.95 28.77 -12.54
CA THR A 969 2.32 27.86 -13.48
C THR A 969 1.94 26.58 -12.76
N SER A 970 0.82 25.99 -13.16
CA SER A 970 0.40 24.68 -12.70
C SER A 970 0.04 23.77 -13.87
N GLY A 971 0.00 22.47 -13.63
CA GLY A 971 -0.41 21.49 -14.63
C GLY A 971 -1.17 20.36 -13.97
N CYS A 972 -1.97 19.65 -14.76
CA CYS A 972 -2.63 18.42 -14.34
C CYS A 972 -2.12 17.31 -15.23
N TYR A 973 -1.57 16.26 -14.62
CA TYR A 973 -1.01 15.14 -15.35
C TYR A 973 -1.53 13.82 -14.83
N TYR A 974 -1.64 12.84 -15.72
CA TYR A 974 -1.88 11.45 -15.37
C TYR A 974 -0.73 10.54 -15.82
N LEU A 975 -0.53 9.44 -15.11
CA LEU A 975 0.51 8.47 -15.43
C LEU A 975 -0.03 7.44 -16.44
N ASP A 976 0.60 7.34 -17.61
CA ASP A 976 0.28 6.30 -18.61
C ASP A 976 0.90 4.93 -18.26
N GLU A 977 0.52 3.89 -19.02
CA GLU A 977 1.03 2.51 -18.86
C GLU A 977 2.56 2.40 -19.05
N ASN A 978 3.18 3.39 -19.71
CA ASN A 978 4.62 3.46 -19.96
C ASN A 978 5.37 4.30 -18.91
N ASN A 979 4.72 4.60 -17.77
CA ASN A 979 5.25 5.45 -16.69
C ASN A 979 5.62 6.88 -17.16
N ASN A 980 4.87 7.45 -18.10
CA ASN A 980 5.05 8.83 -18.53
C ASN A 980 3.85 9.68 -18.13
N TRP A 981 4.13 10.90 -17.67
CA TRP A 981 3.11 11.88 -17.36
C TRP A 981 2.55 12.48 -18.65
N LYS A 982 1.23 12.40 -18.79
CA LYS A 982 0.45 12.90 -19.91
C LYS A 982 -0.62 13.87 -19.42
N SER A 983 -1.18 14.66 -20.33
CA SER A 983 -2.14 15.74 -20.01
C SER A 983 -3.45 15.63 -20.77
N ASP A 984 -3.61 14.61 -21.63
CA ASP A 984 -4.83 14.44 -22.41
C ASP A 984 -6.04 14.11 -21.53
N GLY A 985 -7.15 14.80 -21.84
CA GLY A 985 -8.38 14.69 -21.07
C GLY A 985 -8.35 15.38 -19.70
N LEU A 986 -7.33 16.22 -19.42
CA LEU A 986 -7.17 16.97 -18.16
C LEU A 986 -7.20 18.49 -18.36
N ILE A 987 -7.97 19.18 -17.51
CA ILE A 987 -8.05 20.64 -17.46
C ILE A 987 -7.72 21.13 -16.05
N VAL A 988 -6.90 22.16 -15.93
CA VAL A 988 -6.61 22.81 -14.64
C VAL A 988 -7.78 23.72 -14.26
N GLY A 989 -8.33 23.51 -13.06
CA GLY A 989 -9.46 24.25 -12.52
C GLY A 989 -9.08 25.58 -11.86
N SER A 990 -10.08 26.45 -11.73
CA SER A 990 -9.96 27.81 -11.18
C SER A 990 -9.65 27.87 -9.68
N LEU A 991 -9.93 26.81 -8.93
CA LEU A 991 -9.67 26.74 -7.48
C LEU A 991 -8.20 26.40 -7.16
N THR A 992 -7.37 26.15 -8.18
CA THR A 992 -5.94 25.95 -8.04
C THR A 992 -5.27 27.15 -7.35
N ASN A 993 -4.47 26.86 -6.33
CA ASN A 993 -3.69 27.85 -5.57
C ASN A 993 -2.23 27.37 -5.44
N HIS A 994 -1.41 27.92 -4.54
CA HIS A 994 -0.01 27.47 -4.32
C HIS A 994 0.15 26.24 -3.42
N TYR A 995 -0.89 25.80 -2.70
CA TYR A 995 -0.86 24.57 -1.88
C TYR A 995 -1.45 23.34 -2.59
N GLU A 996 -2.40 23.53 -3.50
CA GLU A 996 -3.06 22.44 -4.21
C GLU A 996 -3.42 22.81 -5.65
N THR A 997 -3.56 21.79 -6.51
CA THR A 997 -4.04 21.89 -7.89
C THR A 997 -5.43 21.28 -8.00
N GLU A 998 -6.39 22.04 -8.54
CA GLU A 998 -7.69 21.50 -8.97
C GLU A 998 -7.55 20.98 -10.40
N CYS A 999 -7.95 19.73 -10.63
CA CYS A 999 -7.96 19.12 -11.95
C CYS A 999 -9.36 18.61 -12.30
N LEU A 1000 -9.74 18.77 -13.56
CA LEU A 1000 -10.94 18.21 -14.15
C LEU A 1000 -10.50 17.10 -15.11
N SER A 1001 -10.92 15.86 -14.83
CA SER A 1001 -10.55 14.67 -15.59
C SER A 1001 -11.74 14.05 -16.31
N THR A 1002 -11.47 13.43 -17.45
CA THR A 1002 -12.44 12.61 -18.21
C THR A 1002 -12.28 11.10 -17.96
N HIS A 1003 -11.27 10.70 -17.19
CA HIS A 1003 -10.94 9.29 -16.89
C HIS A 1003 -10.42 9.13 -15.45
N LEU A 1004 -10.23 7.89 -15.02
CA LEU A 1004 -9.64 7.55 -13.72
C LEU A 1004 -8.32 6.83 -13.91
N THR A 1005 -7.26 7.37 -13.31
CA THR A 1005 -5.88 6.87 -13.36
C THR A 1005 -5.14 7.32 -12.09
N SER A 1006 -3.81 7.30 -12.11
CA SER A 1006 -2.98 8.05 -11.15
C SER A 1006 -2.72 9.46 -11.66
N PHE A 1007 -2.88 10.47 -10.80
CA PHE A 1007 -2.78 11.89 -11.12
C PHE A 1007 -1.72 12.58 -10.26
N ALA A 1008 -1.05 13.58 -10.84
CA ALA A 1008 -0.14 14.48 -10.16
C ALA A 1008 -0.29 15.91 -10.68
N GLY A 1009 -0.01 16.88 -9.81
CA GLY A 1009 0.05 18.30 -10.16
C GLY A 1009 1.43 18.69 -10.68
N GLY A 1010 1.47 19.56 -11.68
CA GLY A 1010 2.64 20.34 -12.04
C GLY A 1010 2.70 21.64 -11.26
N PHE A 1011 3.89 22.08 -10.84
CA PHE A 1011 4.04 23.41 -10.27
C PHE A 1011 5.42 24.00 -10.57
N ILE A 1012 5.44 25.22 -11.11
CA ILE A 1012 6.67 26.00 -11.29
C ILE A 1012 6.38 27.44 -10.91
N VAL A 1013 7.15 27.98 -9.97
CA VAL A 1013 7.15 29.43 -9.70
C VAL A 1013 8.05 30.10 -10.73
N LEU A 1014 7.51 31.10 -11.43
CA LEU A 1014 8.25 31.83 -12.44
C LEU A 1014 9.10 32.93 -11.77
N PRO A 1015 10.34 33.16 -12.23
CA PRO A 1015 11.15 34.27 -11.74
C PRO A 1015 10.51 35.62 -12.08
N GLU A 1016 11.05 36.71 -11.50
CA GLU A 1016 10.56 38.06 -11.76
C GLU A 1016 10.44 38.33 -13.27
N PRO A 1017 9.26 38.76 -13.76
CA PRO A 1017 9.10 39.09 -15.16
C PRO A 1017 10.04 40.24 -15.53
N ILE A 1018 10.81 40.06 -16.61
CA ILE A 1018 11.80 41.05 -17.04
C ILE A 1018 11.06 42.32 -17.44
N ASN A 1019 11.32 43.42 -16.72
CA ASN A 1019 10.80 44.73 -17.08
C ASN A 1019 11.63 45.32 -18.23
N TRP A 1020 11.28 44.94 -19.46
CA TRP A 1020 11.95 45.43 -20.67
C TRP A 1020 11.88 46.95 -20.81
N SER A 1021 10.82 47.61 -20.31
CA SER A 1021 10.73 49.06 -20.36
C SER A 1021 11.81 49.73 -19.52
N TYR A 1022 12.12 49.19 -18.34
CA TYR A 1022 13.23 49.62 -17.49
C TYR A 1022 14.59 49.28 -18.13
N VAL A 1023 14.75 48.05 -18.63
CA VAL A 1023 15.99 47.61 -19.30
C VAL A 1023 16.32 48.55 -20.46
N PHE A 1024 15.36 48.86 -21.34
CA PHE A 1024 15.58 49.74 -22.49
C PHE A 1024 15.67 51.22 -22.13
N ALA A 1025 14.89 51.71 -21.14
CA ALA A 1025 15.02 53.09 -20.64
C ALA A 1025 16.41 53.37 -20.03
N ASN A 1026 17.10 52.32 -19.56
CA ASN A 1026 18.44 52.39 -19.00
C ASN A 1026 19.54 51.77 -19.87
N ALA A 1027 19.22 51.22 -21.05
CA ALA A 1027 20.18 50.74 -22.06
C ALA A 1027 20.88 51.87 -22.86
N GLY A 1028 20.94 53.08 -22.29
CA GLY A 1028 21.62 54.20 -22.91
C GLY A 1028 23.14 53.97 -22.99
N PHE A 1029 23.70 54.02 -24.19
CA PHE A 1029 25.14 53.86 -24.47
C PHE A 1029 26.01 54.79 -23.60
N LEU A 1030 25.49 55.99 -23.27
CA LEU A 1030 26.15 57.00 -22.44
C LEU A 1030 26.08 56.69 -20.93
N LYS A 1031 25.06 55.97 -20.46
CA LYS A 1031 24.89 55.62 -19.04
C LYS A 1031 25.78 54.44 -18.61
N ASN A 1032 26.03 53.48 -19.50
CA ASN A 1032 26.72 52.23 -19.19
C ASN A 1032 28.00 52.00 -20.01
N LYS A 1033 28.83 53.05 -20.17
CA LYS A 1033 30.05 53.05 -21.00
C LYS A 1033 31.00 51.89 -20.73
N THR A 1034 31.15 51.47 -19.47
CA THR A 1034 32.07 50.41 -19.05
C THR A 1034 31.72 49.05 -19.65
N ILE A 1035 30.43 48.68 -19.67
CA ILE A 1035 29.95 47.39 -20.18
C ILE A 1035 30.15 47.32 -21.70
N TYR A 1036 29.80 48.38 -22.43
CA TYR A 1036 30.00 48.40 -23.87
C TYR A 1036 31.48 48.37 -24.25
N LEU A 1037 32.34 49.07 -23.51
CA LEU A 1037 33.79 49.06 -23.72
C LEU A 1037 34.38 47.65 -23.48
N THR A 1038 33.97 46.97 -22.40
CA THR A 1038 34.47 45.61 -22.09
C THR A 1038 34.03 44.60 -23.14
N VAL A 1039 32.76 44.65 -23.60
CA VAL A 1039 32.25 43.76 -24.65
C VAL A 1039 32.98 44.00 -25.97
N ILE A 1040 33.23 45.25 -26.36
CA ILE A 1040 34.00 45.59 -27.56
C ILE A 1040 35.44 45.06 -27.45
N CYS A 1041 36.11 45.28 -26.32
CA CYS A 1041 37.46 44.78 -26.08
C CYS A 1041 37.53 43.24 -26.13
N MET A 1042 36.59 42.53 -25.50
CA MET A 1042 36.52 41.07 -25.59
C MET A 1042 36.24 40.60 -27.01
N SER A 1043 35.37 41.28 -27.75
CA SER A 1043 35.05 40.91 -29.13
C SER A 1043 36.28 41.06 -30.04
N ILE A 1044 37.07 42.11 -29.85
CA ILE A 1044 38.34 42.31 -30.57
C ILE A 1044 39.35 41.21 -30.20
N ALA A 1045 39.50 40.90 -28.90
CA ALA A 1045 40.38 39.83 -28.45
C ALA A 1045 39.97 38.46 -29.02
N TYR A 1046 38.66 38.17 -29.05
CA TYR A 1046 38.11 36.96 -29.64
C TYR A 1046 38.42 36.86 -31.14
N ILE A 1047 38.25 37.95 -31.89
CA ILE A 1047 38.59 37.98 -33.33
C ILE A 1047 40.09 37.72 -33.54
N ILE A 1048 40.97 38.30 -32.73
CA ILE A 1048 42.41 38.06 -32.80
C ILE A 1048 42.74 36.59 -32.52
N LEU A 1049 42.13 35.99 -31.49
CA LEU A 1049 42.30 34.58 -31.17
C LEU A 1049 41.73 33.67 -32.27
N MET A 1050 40.63 34.04 -32.90
CA MET A 1050 40.04 33.29 -34.02
C MET A 1050 40.96 33.31 -35.25
N ILE A 1051 41.60 34.44 -35.54
CA ILE A 1051 42.60 34.57 -36.61
C ILE A 1051 43.83 33.70 -36.28
N PHE A 1052 44.30 33.73 -35.03
CA PHE A 1052 45.41 32.89 -34.58
C PHE A 1052 45.08 31.39 -34.65
N GLY A 1053 43.88 30.99 -34.21
CA GLY A 1053 43.37 29.63 -34.31
C GLY A 1053 43.32 29.14 -35.76
N ARG A 1054 42.77 29.96 -36.67
CA ARG A 1054 42.80 29.69 -38.12
C ARG A 1054 44.21 29.51 -38.69
N PHE A 1055 45.19 30.26 -38.18
CA PHE A 1055 46.58 30.11 -38.59
C PHE A 1055 47.19 28.80 -38.08
N LYS A 1056 46.87 28.41 -36.84
CA LYS A 1056 47.32 27.16 -36.23
C LYS A 1056 46.66 25.92 -36.83
N ASP A 1057 45.37 25.97 -37.16
CA ASP A 1057 44.66 24.89 -37.86
C ASP A 1057 45.29 24.64 -39.25
N LYS A 1058 45.72 25.70 -39.94
CA LYS A 1058 46.43 25.56 -41.22
C LYS A 1058 47.80 24.89 -41.06
N GLU A 1059 48.51 25.18 -39.98
CA GLU A 1059 49.79 24.55 -39.62
C GLU A 1059 49.61 23.08 -39.18
N ASP A 1060 48.45 22.73 -38.61
CA ASP A 1060 48.13 21.37 -38.17
C ASP A 1060 47.69 20.45 -39.34
N ILE A 1061 47.03 21.00 -40.36
CA ILE A 1061 46.77 20.30 -41.62
C ILE A 1061 48.08 19.85 -42.30
N GLU A 1062 49.17 20.61 -42.16
CA GLU A 1062 50.50 20.20 -42.65
C GLU A 1062 51.10 19.03 -41.85
N LYS A 1063 50.69 18.84 -40.58
CA LYS A 1063 51.13 17.72 -39.72
C LYS A 1063 50.31 16.44 -39.90
N LEU A 1064 49.10 16.55 -40.46
CA LEU A 1064 48.21 15.41 -40.78
C LEU A 1064 48.64 14.64 -42.05
N GLY A 1065 49.69 15.10 -42.75
CA GLY A 1065 50.28 14.37 -43.87
C GLY A 1065 51.11 13.17 -43.40
N VAL A 1066 51.02 12.07 -44.14
CA VAL A 1066 51.90 10.89 -43.94
C VAL A 1066 53.33 11.30 -44.30
N THR A 1067 54.27 11.24 -43.35
CA THR A 1067 55.68 11.55 -43.62
C THR A 1067 56.24 10.55 -44.63
N PRO A 1068 56.65 10.97 -45.85
CA PRO A 1068 57.23 10.06 -46.81
C PRO A 1068 58.62 9.62 -46.33
N LEU A 1069 58.89 8.32 -46.36
CA LEU A 1069 60.24 7.79 -46.11
C LEU A 1069 61.20 8.31 -47.19
N ALA A 1070 62.44 8.61 -46.81
CA ALA A 1070 63.44 9.25 -47.69
C ALA A 1070 63.76 8.46 -48.97
N ASP A 1071 63.48 7.15 -48.98
CA ASP A 1071 63.74 6.24 -50.10
C ASP A 1071 62.57 6.07 -51.08
N ASN A 1072 61.44 6.79 -50.88
CA ASN A 1072 60.26 6.65 -51.73
C ASN A 1072 60.43 7.44 -53.05
N ASN A 1073 60.75 6.75 -54.16
CA ASN A 1073 60.96 7.38 -55.47
C ASN A 1073 59.68 7.37 -56.31
N LYS A 1074 59.41 8.44 -57.07
CA LYS A 1074 58.18 8.62 -57.88
C LYS A 1074 57.97 7.57 -58.98
N SER A 1075 58.94 6.70 -59.23
CA SER A 1075 58.93 5.67 -60.29
C SER A 1075 58.50 4.29 -59.78
N ASP A 1076 58.31 4.12 -58.47
CA ASP A 1076 58.00 2.82 -57.87
C ASP A 1076 56.52 2.47 -58.02
N GLN A 1077 56.22 1.21 -58.37
CA GLN A 1077 54.85 0.76 -58.65
C GLN A 1077 54.00 0.49 -57.39
N TYR A 1078 54.59 0.45 -56.20
CA TYR A 1078 53.89 0.15 -54.95
C TYR A 1078 54.33 1.10 -53.84
N TYR A 1079 53.36 1.69 -53.13
CA TYR A 1079 53.59 2.54 -51.97
C TYR A 1079 53.39 1.73 -50.68
N TYR A 1080 54.38 1.76 -49.79
CA TYR A 1080 54.26 1.15 -48.46
C TYR A 1080 53.83 2.20 -47.43
N GLN A 1081 52.68 1.98 -46.78
CA GLN A 1081 52.29 2.71 -45.58
C GLN A 1081 52.72 1.90 -44.36
N ILE A 1082 53.74 2.39 -43.63
CA ILE A 1082 54.19 1.75 -42.38
C ILE A 1082 53.48 2.43 -41.21
N ILE A 1083 52.69 1.67 -40.46
CA ILE A 1083 52.04 2.11 -39.22
C ILE A 1083 52.76 1.42 -38.07
N VAL A 1084 53.36 2.20 -37.17
CA VAL A 1084 54.08 1.69 -36.01
C VAL A 1084 53.13 1.69 -34.80
N PHE A 1085 52.80 0.52 -34.28
CA PHE A 1085 52.10 0.37 -33.00
C PHE A 1085 53.10 0.00 -31.91
N THR A 1086 53.16 0.80 -30.84
CA THR A 1086 53.93 0.44 -29.64
C THR A 1086 53.10 -0.46 -28.73
N GLY A 1087 53.69 -1.57 -28.27
CA GLY A 1087 53.01 -2.59 -27.45
C GLY A 1087 52.59 -2.12 -26.05
N GLN A 1088 51.62 -2.84 -25.49
CA GLN A 1088 50.78 -2.51 -24.34
C GLN A 1088 51.44 -2.81 -22.97
N ARG A 1089 52.66 -2.30 -22.71
CA ARG A 1089 53.30 -2.41 -21.39
C ARG A 1089 53.42 -1.04 -20.72
N ALA A 1090 52.71 -0.86 -19.60
CA ALA A 1090 52.77 0.38 -18.81
C ALA A 1090 54.23 0.69 -18.39
N ASN A 1091 54.63 1.96 -18.49
CA ASN A 1091 55.95 2.50 -18.14
C ASN A 1091 57.15 2.03 -18.99
N SER A 1092 56.95 1.68 -20.26
CA SER A 1092 58.04 1.27 -21.18
C SER A 1092 58.35 2.28 -22.31
N GLY A 1093 58.24 3.58 -22.04
CA GLY A 1093 58.68 4.62 -22.98
C GLY A 1093 60.20 4.63 -23.15
N THR A 1094 60.69 4.62 -24.39
CA THR A 1094 62.12 4.80 -24.69
C THR A 1094 62.41 6.28 -24.98
N GLN A 1095 63.61 6.77 -24.62
CA GLN A 1095 64.05 8.14 -24.94
C GLN A 1095 64.83 8.22 -26.27
N SER A 1096 64.56 7.31 -27.23
CA SER A 1096 65.20 7.42 -28.55
C SER A 1096 64.58 8.60 -29.29
N LYS A 1097 65.43 9.56 -29.69
CA LYS A 1097 65.05 10.60 -30.64
C LYS A 1097 65.13 10.08 -32.06
#